data_AF-A0AAR5Q8Z4-F1
#
_entry.id   AF-A0AAR5Q8Z4-F1
#
_cell.length_a   1.000
_cell.length_b   1.000
_cell.length_c   1.000
_cell.angle_alpha   90.00
_cell.angle_beta   90.00
_cell.angle_gamma   90.00
#
_symmetry.space_group_name_H-M   'P 1'
#
loop_
_entity.id
_entity.type
_entity.pdbx_description
1 polymer ?
#
loop_
_entity_poly.entity_id
_entity_poly.type
_entity_poly.pdbx_seq_one_letter_code
_entity_poly.pdbx_strand_id
1 'polypeptide(L)'
;MGSTDYLKIAEKKIFKEACEVLPKNVSSPLNLIAVRESVLFTWDFSNNCVLSLNIKAARGKEGDRVFHQKLLTLHPPLFSPDSLTVNESGTLLALAGPNGVLVVQLPPRCPPYGAFESNKELIYCRSYSLDERLLTCNDTIQVRRVKFHPGSITDTHILVLTSDNTLRLYQIENNEAFSVGTYPIGESPGGLFPGSKISFLDIYGEIAVDFDFGFPEIVEEAAIWESLKKMNISQSEKGDRFKNGFKSKYGTKVTAKPYEKPQNNTNADQLKELVWPVYILRGDFSVFSINIDLKKRIRAVLRGPFPTSQLPSMVENEACSIIALKTVPEMLCIAGSNGILTHGVLLNIDETEQEQLKAKSPANAPEKELLVFETVELELGLTIAQESEHEELVKYKCPIFLRKDDSKASRYFATHSAGVHTINLNCVDDLHSFVFGPEDAKPSSDIFMHPTSAEYLVCTKVLNSEKSNTVIGFALYYEPTSIIAILSDGSVVTLGILAETIAPKDQSMIKSELEDSQICSPLKKMLNEPFDQYIQKILKKGSSRPLLKISTSSNHPPEECFDLLQRAAAMFREEHVKNLGKAKEELEKRMHTLRLLKQAQKQQIEEMNVTKDELREKAENLAEKYEDINDKQEMLLKKCENLIMLVSRKRTEPSDAESKFLKDLEEYNNRCASFQTVIDKVKNKTKYQQIQIQNWKSRENKKIPAIGEMQANTIKESVRESTSKINEMVKQVNEYKALLSLK
;
A
#
# COMPACT_ATOMS: atom_id res chain seq x y z
N MET A 1 12.67 -3.12 23.40
CA MET A 1 13.62 -1.99 23.48
C MET A 1 14.00 -1.62 22.07
N GLY A 2 13.34 -0.61 21.48
CA GLY A 2 13.64 -0.18 20.11
C GLY A 2 14.96 0.56 20.12
N SER A 3 15.98 0.03 19.43
CA SER A 3 17.19 0.80 19.14
C SER A 3 16.75 2.09 18.44
N THR A 4 17.12 3.25 18.97
CA THR A 4 16.98 4.54 18.27
C THR A 4 17.80 4.59 16.98
N ASP A 5 18.62 3.56 16.74
CA ASP A 5 19.32 3.28 15.50
C ASP A 5 18.89 1.92 14.92
N TYR A 6 17.71 1.86 14.30
CA TYR A 6 17.19 0.67 13.61
C TYR A 6 18.06 0.27 12.40
N LEU A 7 18.59 1.26 11.68
CA LEU A 7 19.41 1.04 10.50
C LEU A 7 20.89 0.74 10.82
N LYS A 8 21.33 0.95 12.07
CA LYS A 8 22.73 0.83 12.52
C LYS A 8 23.69 1.77 11.76
N ILE A 9 23.22 2.99 11.47
CA ILE A 9 24.00 3.98 10.71
C ILE A 9 24.39 5.20 11.55
N ALA A 10 23.85 5.38 12.76
CA ALA A 10 24.10 6.56 13.57
C ALA A 10 25.58 6.72 13.96
N GLU A 11 26.31 5.61 14.08
CA GLU A 11 27.74 5.62 14.42
C GLU A 11 28.69 5.86 13.23
N LYS A 12 28.16 5.88 11.99
CA LYS A 12 28.98 6.08 10.78
C LYS A 12 29.59 7.49 10.77
N LYS A 13 30.81 7.59 10.23
CA LYS A 13 31.60 8.84 10.20
C LYS A 13 30.87 10.01 9.53
N ILE A 14 30.04 9.75 8.52
CA ILE A 14 29.25 10.79 7.83
C ILE A 14 28.44 11.65 8.80
N PHE A 15 27.79 11.02 9.79
CA PHE A 15 26.96 11.76 10.73
C PHE A 15 27.80 12.44 11.80
N LYS A 16 28.95 11.87 12.20
CA LYS A 16 29.88 12.56 13.11
C LYS A 16 30.40 13.84 12.47
N GLU A 17 30.88 13.77 11.23
CA GLU A 17 31.36 14.94 10.47
C GLU A 17 30.25 15.96 10.23
N ALA A 18 29.05 15.53 9.81
CA ALA A 18 27.93 16.45 9.60
C ALA A 18 27.48 17.11 10.92
N CYS A 19 27.39 16.35 12.02
CA CYS A 19 26.83 16.81 13.28
C CYS A 19 27.78 17.70 14.09
N GLU A 20 29.10 17.47 14.05
CA GLU A 20 30.10 18.34 14.71
C GLU A 20 30.06 19.77 14.18
N VAL A 21 29.60 19.92 12.94
CA VAL A 21 29.67 21.14 12.15
C VAL A 21 28.32 21.86 12.06
N LEU A 22 27.27 21.32 12.69
CA LEU A 22 25.95 21.94 12.71
C LEU A 22 25.96 23.31 13.43
N PRO A 23 25.18 24.30 12.95
CA PRO A 23 25.05 25.57 13.65
C PRO A 23 24.44 25.35 15.04
N LYS A 24 25.12 25.82 16.09
CA LYS A 24 24.80 25.48 17.50
C LYS A 24 23.47 26.03 18.03
N ASN A 25 22.68 26.78 17.24
CA ASN A 25 21.42 27.43 17.66
C ASN A 25 20.37 27.43 16.53
N VAL A 26 20.10 26.29 15.90
CA VAL A 26 19.01 26.20 14.91
C VAL A 26 17.66 26.08 15.62
N SER A 27 16.85 27.14 15.57
CA SER A 27 15.51 27.17 16.16
C SER A 27 14.39 26.75 15.18
N SER A 28 14.67 26.73 13.88
CA SER A 28 13.71 26.40 12.83
C SER A 28 14.08 25.06 12.17
N PRO A 29 13.11 24.18 11.88
CA PRO A 29 13.39 22.94 11.17
C PRO A 29 14.07 23.22 9.83
N LEU A 30 15.01 22.34 9.44
CA LEU A 30 15.71 22.39 8.17
C LEU A 30 15.47 21.07 7.41
N ASN A 31 15.85 21.03 6.14
CA ASN A 31 15.79 19.84 5.30
C ASN A 31 17.19 19.44 4.80
N LEU A 32 18.12 19.19 5.72
CA LEU A 32 19.52 18.90 5.37
C LEU A 32 19.82 17.43 5.03
N ILE A 33 18.80 16.64 4.74
CA ILE A 33 18.95 15.24 4.33
C ILE A 33 18.06 14.96 3.14
N ALA A 34 18.65 14.35 2.11
CA ALA A 34 17.91 13.73 1.02
C ALA A 34 18.34 12.27 0.88
N VAL A 35 17.36 11.39 0.63
CA VAL A 35 17.62 9.98 0.33
C VAL A 35 16.94 9.65 -1.00
N ARG A 36 17.69 9.06 -1.92
CA ARG A 36 17.16 8.54 -3.19
C ARG A 36 17.93 7.28 -3.55
N GLU A 37 17.21 6.23 -3.99
CA GLU A 37 17.80 4.95 -4.41
C GLU A 37 18.86 4.39 -3.43
N SER A 38 18.56 4.44 -2.13
CA SER A 38 19.46 4.01 -1.04
C SER A 38 20.74 4.83 -0.83
N VAL A 39 20.91 5.93 -1.54
CA VAL A 39 22.00 6.89 -1.31
C VAL A 39 21.49 8.03 -0.45
N LEU A 40 22.19 8.28 0.66
CA LEU A 40 22.00 9.40 1.56
C LEU A 40 22.87 10.57 1.09
N PHE A 41 22.31 11.77 1.12
CA PHE A 41 23.02 13.03 0.94
C PHE A 41 22.77 13.92 2.16
N THR A 42 23.84 14.52 2.67
CA THR A 42 23.77 15.55 3.72
C THR A 42 24.82 16.63 3.47
N TRP A 43 24.77 17.74 4.21
CA TRP A 43 25.61 18.90 3.98
C TRP A 43 26.62 19.11 5.11
N ASP A 44 27.86 19.41 4.73
CA ASP A 44 28.94 19.80 5.64
C ASP A 44 29.22 21.30 5.52
N PHE A 45 28.88 22.07 6.57
CA PHE A 45 29.08 23.53 6.59
C PHE A 45 30.55 23.97 6.75
N SER A 46 31.46 23.07 7.13
CA SER A 46 32.88 23.41 7.34
C SER A 46 33.65 23.36 6.04
N ASN A 47 33.41 22.31 5.26
CA ASN A 47 34.06 22.07 3.99
C ASN A 47 33.24 22.55 2.78
N ASN A 48 32.03 23.09 3.01
CA ASN A 48 31.07 23.49 1.99
C ASN A 48 30.86 22.42 0.91
N CYS A 49 30.60 21.19 1.35
CA CYS A 49 30.50 20.04 0.48
C CYS A 49 29.32 19.13 0.83
N VAL A 50 28.88 18.35 -0.14
CA VAL A 50 27.85 17.34 0.07
C VAL A 50 28.52 16.04 0.48
N LEU A 51 28.11 15.48 1.62
CA LEU A 51 28.52 14.14 2.03
C LEU A 51 27.52 13.12 1.50
N SER A 52 28.03 12.04 0.90
CA SER A 52 27.21 10.97 0.34
C SER A 52 27.56 9.61 0.92
N LEU A 53 26.56 8.78 1.22
CA LEU A 53 26.74 7.41 1.69
C LEU A 53 25.67 6.48 1.12
N ASN A 54 26.09 5.36 0.53
CA ASN A 54 25.16 4.29 0.18
C ASN A 54 24.77 3.49 1.43
N ILE A 55 23.54 3.70 1.92
CA ILE A 55 23.00 3.07 3.12
C ILE A 55 22.94 1.55 2.96
N LYS A 56 22.52 1.07 1.78
CA LYS A 56 22.37 -0.37 1.50
C LYS A 56 23.71 -1.08 1.54
N ALA A 57 24.74 -0.48 0.93
CA ALA A 57 26.09 -1.03 0.97
C ALA A 57 26.69 -0.95 2.38
N ALA A 58 26.51 0.18 3.08
CA ALA A 58 27.01 0.39 4.44
C ALA A 58 26.41 -0.57 5.48
N ARG A 59 25.21 -1.11 5.21
CA ARG A 59 24.54 -2.13 6.04
C ARG A 59 24.85 -3.57 5.63
N GLY A 60 25.50 -3.77 4.48
CA GLY A 60 25.87 -5.08 3.97
C GLY A 60 26.98 -5.75 4.78
N LYS A 61 27.33 -7.00 4.42
CA LYS A 61 28.41 -7.76 5.08
C LYS A 61 29.78 -7.08 5.01
N GLU A 62 30.00 -6.24 3.99
CA GLU A 62 31.22 -5.45 3.81
C GLU A 62 31.05 -3.97 4.23
N GLY A 63 30.04 -3.67 5.06
CA GLY A 63 29.67 -2.31 5.44
C GLY A 63 30.78 -1.49 6.10
N ASP A 64 31.78 -2.14 6.70
CA ASP A 64 32.95 -1.47 7.30
C ASP A 64 33.93 -0.93 6.25
N ARG A 65 33.90 -1.46 5.02
CA ARG A 65 34.71 -0.97 3.89
C ARG A 65 34.06 0.19 3.15
N VAL A 66 32.77 0.45 3.41
CA VAL A 66 32.01 1.52 2.77
C VAL A 66 32.23 2.81 3.57
N PHE A 67 33.01 3.72 3.00
CA PHE A 67 33.20 5.08 3.51
C PHE A 67 32.24 6.05 2.82
N HIS A 68 32.03 7.21 3.44
CA HIS A 68 31.27 8.30 2.82
C HIS A 68 32.14 9.06 1.84
N GLN A 69 31.55 9.56 0.76
CA GLN A 69 32.24 10.34 -0.26
C GLN A 69 31.93 11.82 -0.08
N LYS A 70 32.94 12.67 -0.26
CA LYS A 70 32.82 14.13 -0.24
C LYS A 70 32.68 14.63 -1.68
N LEU A 71 31.51 15.17 -1.99
CA LEU A 71 31.20 15.78 -3.28
C LEU A 71 31.42 17.30 -3.15
N LEU A 72 32.58 17.75 -3.64
CA LEU A 72 32.94 19.17 -3.68
C LEU A 72 32.40 19.78 -4.97
N THR A 73 31.75 20.92 -4.86
CA THR A 73 31.33 21.67 -6.05
C THR A 73 32.52 22.44 -6.61
N LEU A 74 32.62 22.53 -7.95
CA LEU A 74 33.63 23.37 -8.60
C LEU A 74 33.49 24.84 -8.19
N HIS A 75 32.25 25.27 -7.94
CA HIS A 75 31.92 26.59 -7.42
C HIS A 75 31.15 26.41 -6.11
N PRO A 76 31.76 26.74 -4.95
CA PRO A 76 31.09 26.60 -3.66
C PRO A 76 29.91 27.57 -3.58
N PRO A 77 28.81 27.20 -2.90
CA PRO A 77 27.67 28.09 -2.74
C PRO A 77 28.07 29.34 -1.95
N LEU A 78 27.56 30.49 -2.39
CA LEU A 78 27.73 31.79 -1.70
C LEU A 78 26.71 32.00 -0.56
N PHE A 79 25.94 30.97 -0.24
CA PHE A 79 24.87 30.97 0.74
C PHE A 79 24.92 29.68 1.57
N SER A 80 24.31 29.70 2.75
CA SER A 80 24.16 28.50 3.59
C SER A 80 22.91 27.72 3.17
N PRO A 81 23.04 26.46 2.72
CA PRO A 81 21.89 25.64 2.38
C PRO A 81 21.03 25.33 3.61
N ASP A 82 19.70 25.37 3.45
CA ASP A 82 18.71 24.92 4.43
C ASP A 82 17.94 23.68 3.95
N SER A 83 17.97 23.37 2.65
CA SER A 83 17.23 22.29 2.04
C SER A 83 18.01 21.59 0.94
N LEU A 84 18.00 20.25 0.97
CA LEU A 84 18.49 19.38 -0.08
C LEU A 84 17.33 18.65 -0.75
N THR A 85 17.30 18.67 -2.08
CA THR A 85 16.32 17.91 -2.87
C THR A 85 17.01 17.22 -4.04
N VAL A 86 16.65 15.96 -4.29
CA VAL A 86 17.23 15.14 -5.36
C VAL A 86 16.14 14.86 -6.40
N ASN A 87 16.47 14.95 -7.68
CA ASN A 87 15.53 14.64 -8.77
C ASN A 87 15.15 13.14 -8.78
N GLU A 88 14.18 12.77 -9.62
CA GLU A 88 13.66 11.40 -9.65
C GLU A 88 14.73 10.39 -10.11
N SER A 89 15.49 10.69 -11.17
CA SER A 89 16.61 9.86 -11.65
C SER A 89 17.87 9.85 -10.77
N GLY A 90 17.97 10.69 -9.74
CA GLY A 90 19.17 10.78 -8.89
C GLY A 90 20.43 11.26 -9.62
N THR A 91 20.26 12.10 -10.64
CA THR A 91 21.33 12.70 -11.46
C THR A 91 21.64 14.14 -11.06
N LEU A 92 20.69 14.84 -10.45
CA LEU A 92 20.83 16.22 -9.99
C LEU A 92 20.42 16.35 -8.53
N LEU A 93 21.20 17.12 -7.78
CA LEU A 93 20.94 17.48 -6.39
C LEU A 93 20.85 19.00 -6.28
N ALA A 94 19.71 19.54 -5.89
CA ALA A 94 19.54 20.96 -5.63
C ALA A 94 19.79 21.27 -4.15
N LEU A 95 20.72 22.19 -3.92
CA LEU A 95 21.01 22.83 -2.64
C LEU A 95 20.31 24.18 -2.64
N ALA A 96 19.32 24.36 -1.77
CA ALA A 96 18.59 25.60 -1.64
C ALA A 96 18.90 26.24 -0.28
N GLY A 97 18.94 27.56 -0.26
CA GLY A 97 18.96 28.39 0.95
C GLY A 97 18.27 29.71 0.66
N PRO A 98 18.06 30.58 1.66
CA PRO A 98 17.27 31.80 1.49
C PRO A 98 17.86 32.72 0.41
N ASN A 99 19.17 32.75 0.22
CA ASN A 99 19.87 33.67 -0.69
C ASN A 99 20.39 33.00 -1.99
N GLY A 100 19.92 31.79 -2.32
CA GLY A 100 20.37 31.14 -3.55
C GLY A 100 19.97 29.68 -3.72
N VAL A 101 20.11 29.20 -4.95
CA VAL A 101 19.94 27.79 -5.31
C VAL A 101 21.13 27.35 -6.16
N LEU A 102 21.77 26.27 -5.77
CA LEU A 102 22.88 25.64 -6.49
C LEU A 102 22.49 24.21 -6.84
N VAL A 103 22.51 23.87 -8.14
CA VAL A 103 22.22 22.51 -8.58
C VAL A 103 23.50 21.77 -8.93
N VAL A 104 23.78 20.71 -8.19
CA VAL A 104 24.96 19.86 -8.32
C VAL A 104 24.64 18.68 -9.22
N GLN A 105 25.47 18.47 -10.24
CA GLN A 105 25.39 17.29 -11.09
C GLN A 105 26.07 16.10 -10.39
N LEU A 106 25.29 15.07 -10.11
CA LEU A 106 25.77 13.86 -9.46
C LEU A 106 26.49 12.98 -10.50
N PRO A 107 27.71 12.49 -10.20
CA PRO A 107 28.41 11.56 -11.08
C PRO A 107 27.63 10.25 -11.28
N PRO A 108 27.93 9.48 -12.34
CA PRO A 108 27.37 8.15 -12.47
C PRO A 108 27.86 7.23 -11.36
N ARG A 109 27.00 6.31 -10.93
CA ARG A 109 27.31 5.29 -9.92
C ARG A 109 28.01 4.10 -10.57
N CYS A 110 29.09 3.65 -9.95
CA CYS A 110 29.89 2.52 -10.42
C CYS A 110 30.08 1.48 -9.31
N PRO A 111 30.25 0.19 -9.64
CA PRO A 111 30.78 -0.79 -8.71
C PRO A 111 32.22 -0.45 -8.28
N PRO A 112 32.64 -0.79 -7.05
CA PRO A 112 31.89 -1.50 -6.01
C PRO A 112 30.97 -0.58 -5.19
N TYR A 113 29.99 -1.18 -4.49
CA TYR A 113 29.09 -0.50 -3.53
C TYR A 113 28.17 0.59 -4.09
N GLY A 114 28.11 0.78 -5.41
CA GLY A 114 27.33 1.85 -6.03
C GLY A 114 27.89 3.24 -5.69
N ALA A 115 29.20 3.32 -5.45
CA ALA A 115 29.90 4.56 -5.18
C ALA A 115 30.09 5.38 -6.45
N PHE A 116 30.26 6.69 -6.28
CA PHE A 116 30.54 7.61 -7.38
C PHE A 116 32.01 7.52 -7.83
N GLU A 117 32.26 7.78 -9.11
CA GLU A 117 33.60 7.86 -9.74
C GLU A 117 34.63 6.82 -9.24
N SER A 118 34.34 5.53 -9.42
CA SER A 118 35.26 4.44 -9.03
C SER A 118 35.62 4.42 -7.53
N ASN A 119 34.68 4.83 -6.67
CA ASN A 119 34.83 4.79 -5.21
C ASN A 119 35.99 5.68 -4.70
N LYS A 120 36.13 6.90 -5.22
CA LYS A 120 37.03 7.92 -4.65
C LYS A 120 36.40 8.55 -3.41
N GLU A 121 37.20 8.87 -2.40
CA GLU A 121 36.73 9.58 -1.20
C GLU A 121 36.32 11.02 -1.49
N LEU A 122 37.01 11.68 -2.42
CA LEU A 122 36.77 13.06 -2.80
C LEU A 122 36.49 13.16 -4.29
N ILE A 123 35.38 13.81 -4.64
CA ILE A 123 34.89 13.95 -6.02
C ILE A 123 34.54 15.41 -6.29
N TYR A 124 34.92 15.90 -7.45
CA TYR A 124 34.58 17.23 -7.91
C TYR A 124 33.35 17.17 -8.83
N CYS A 125 32.25 17.76 -8.37
CA CYS A 125 31.00 17.80 -9.09
C CYS A 125 30.83 19.14 -9.81
N ARG A 126 30.28 19.08 -11.02
CA ARG A 126 29.79 20.30 -11.70
C ARG A 126 28.60 20.85 -10.93
N SER A 127 28.50 22.18 -10.91
CA SER A 127 27.47 22.90 -10.17
C SER A 127 26.97 24.08 -10.98
N TYR A 128 25.66 24.30 -10.96
CA TYR A 128 24.98 25.34 -11.72
C TYR A 128 24.20 26.22 -10.74
N SER A 129 24.61 27.47 -10.59
CA SER A 129 23.88 28.43 -9.76
C SER A 129 22.70 29.01 -10.55
N LEU A 130 21.53 29.06 -9.93
CA LEU A 130 20.32 29.61 -10.56
C LEU A 130 20.22 31.11 -10.26
N ASP A 131 20.12 31.95 -11.30
CA ASP A 131 19.92 33.40 -11.22
C ASP A 131 20.70 34.10 -10.08
N GLU A 132 22.03 33.90 -10.01
CA GLU A 132 22.91 34.44 -8.94
C GLU A 132 22.70 35.93 -8.67
N ARG A 133 22.59 36.73 -9.75
CA ARG A 133 22.39 38.18 -9.62
C ARG A 133 21.07 38.53 -8.93
N LEU A 134 20.03 37.73 -9.13
CA LEU A 134 18.73 37.96 -8.53
C LEU A 134 18.69 37.45 -7.09
N LEU A 135 19.21 36.26 -6.83
CA LEU A 135 19.04 35.60 -5.53
C LEU A 135 20.16 35.94 -4.53
N THR A 136 21.39 36.10 -5.01
CA THR A 136 22.56 36.33 -4.15
C THR A 136 22.87 37.82 -3.99
N CYS A 137 22.66 38.63 -5.03
CA CYS A 137 22.94 40.07 -4.95
C CYS A 137 21.75 40.91 -4.45
N ASN A 138 20.56 40.35 -4.32
CA ASN A 138 19.38 41.07 -3.84
C ASN A 138 18.95 40.56 -2.46
N ASP A 139 19.15 41.37 -1.42
CA ASP A 139 18.79 41.01 -0.05
C ASP A 139 17.27 40.95 0.22
N THR A 140 16.45 41.43 -0.72
CA THR A 140 14.99 41.53 -0.58
C THR A 140 14.25 40.27 -1.04
N ILE A 141 14.82 39.52 -1.99
CA ILE A 141 14.19 38.32 -2.55
C ILE A 141 14.82 37.10 -1.89
N GLN A 142 13.97 36.24 -1.32
CA GLN A 142 14.40 35.00 -0.69
C GLN A 142 13.76 33.79 -1.38
N VAL A 143 14.50 32.69 -1.44
CA VAL A 143 13.96 31.40 -1.88
C VAL A 143 13.10 30.82 -0.76
N ARG A 144 11.85 30.48 -1.06
CA ARG A 144 10.90 29.85 -0.12
C ARG A 144 10.85 28.33 -0.33
N ARG A 145 10.79 27.89 -1.58
CA ARG A 145 10.68 26.46 -1.91
C ARG A 145 11.31 26.11 -3.24
N VAL A 146 11.87 24.89 -3.31
CA VAL A 146 12.47 24.33 -4.52
C VAL A 146 12.01 22.88 -4.68
N LYS A 147 11.51 22.53 -5.87
CA LYS A 147 11.14 21.15 -6.22
C LYS A 147 11.46 20.86 -7.70
N PHE A 148 11.91 19.65 -7.99
CA PHE A 148 12.03 19.17 -9.36
C PHE A 148 10.66 18.87 -9.97
N HIS A 149 10.48 19.15 -11.25
CA HIS A 149 9.20 18.96 -11.93
C HIS A 149 9.02 17.47 -12.31
N PRO A 150 7.97 16.77 -11.83
CA PRO A 150 7.78 15.33 -12.06
C PRO A 150 7.48 14.98 -13.52
N GLY A 151 6.90 15.91 -14.28
CA GLY A 151 6.68 15.77 -15.73
C GLY A 151 7.90 15.99 -16.62
N SER A 152 9.08 16.24 -16.04
CA SER A 152 10.30 16.50 -16.80
C SER A 152 10.85 15.21 -17.40
N ILE A 153 10.69 14.99 -18.70
CA ILE A 153 11.18 13.78 -19.40
C ILE A 153 12.70 13.56 -19.18
N THR A 154 13.46 14.65 -19.07
CA THR A 154 14.91 14.63 -18.84
C THR A 154 15.31 14.77 -17.36
N ASP A 155 14.35 14.91 -16.43
CA ASP A 155 14.58 15.24 -15.01
C ASP A 155 15.48 16.47 -14.76
N THR A 156 15.52 17.43 -15.69
CA THR A 156 16.36 18.64 -15.59
C THR A 156 15.59 19.93 -15.25
N HIS A 157 14.26 19.87 -15.19
CA HIS A 157 13.44 21.04 -14.85
C HIS A 157 13.27 21.19 -13.35
N ILE A 158 13.50 22.39 -12.86
CA ILE A 158 13.41 22.76 -11.45
C ILE A 158 12.57 24.01 -11.28
N LEU A 159 11.67 23.98 -10.31
CA LEU A 159 10.74 25.06 -10.01
C LEU A 159 11.12 25.68 -8.66
N VAL A 160 11.25 27.01 -8.65
CA VAL A 160 11.68 27.79 -7.50
C VAL A 160 10.62 28.83 -7.17
N LEU A 161 10.11 28.78 -5.94
CA LEU A 161 9.22 29.78 -5.37
C LEU A 161 10.04 30.77 -4.54
N THR A 162 9.80 32.05 -4.73
CA THR A 162 10.53 33.15 -4.09
C THR A 162 9.58 34.13 -3.39
N SER A 163 10.11 34.92 -2.47
CA SER A 163 9.35 35.86 -1.63
C SER A 163 8.72 37.03 -2.39
N ASP A 164 9.11 37.28 -3.64
CA ASP A 164 8.46 38.25 -4.53
C ASP A 164 7.20 37.69 -5.22
N ASN A 165 6.58 36.68 -4.60
CA ASN A 165 5.33 36.05 -5.02
C ASN A 165 5.36 35.52 -6.46
N THR A 166 6.49 34.91 -6.84
CA THR A 166 6.75 34.51 -8.22
C THR A 166 7.31 33.09 -8.28
N LEU A 167 6.82 32.30 -9.23
CA LEU A 167 7.27 30.95 -9.50
C LEU A 167 8.19 30.96 -10.72
N ARG A 168 9.41 30.45 -10.58
CA ARG A 168 10.45 30.48 -11.62
C ARG A 168 10.80 29.07 -12.05
N LEU A 169 10.66 28.79 -13.35
CA LEU A 169 11.02 27.53 -13.97
C LEU A 169 12.41 27.65 -14.59
N TYR A 170 13.32 26.78 -14.15
CA TYR A 170 14.65 26.65 -14.75
C TYR A 170 14.82 25.27 -15.37
N GLN A 171 15.67 25.20 -16.38
CA GLN A 171 16.08 23.96 -17.03
C GLN A 171 17.60 23.92 -17.06
N ILE A 172 18.15 22.77 -16.66
CA ILE A 172 19.59 22.51 -16.77
C ILE A 172 19.82 21.75 -18.08
N GLU A 173 20.51 22.38 -19.01
CA GLU A 173 20.81 21.81 -20.32
C GLU A 173 22.19 22.29 -20.78
N ASN A 174 22.92 21.48 -21.55
CA ASN A 174 24.21 21.88 -22.13
C ASN A 174 25.27 22.39 -21.11
N ASN A 175 25.23 21.91 -19.87
CA ASN A 175 26.06 22.38 -18.74
C ASN A 175 25.83 23.86 -18.36
N GLU A 176 24.64 24.39 -18.60
CA GLU A 176 24.23 25.72 -18.14
C GLU A 176 22.81 25.64 -17.55
N ALA A 177 22.48 26.62 -16.69
CA ALA A 177 21.15 26.78 -16.14
C ALA A 177 20.41 27.89 -16.90
N PHE A 178 19.27 27.54 -17.52
CA PHE A 178 18.44 28.48 -18.26
C PHE A 178 17.17 28.81 -17.49
N SER A 179 16.83 30.10 -17.40
CA SER A 179 15.50 30.55 -16.96
C SER A 179 14.52 30.37 -18.12
N VAL A 180 13.58 29.43 -17.97
CA VAL A 180 12.61 29.05 -19.00
C VAL A 180 11.36 29.93 -18.92
N GLY A 181 10.89 30.19 -17.70
CA GLY A 181 9.62 30.89 -17.47
C GLY A 181 9.53 31.48 -16.07
N THR A 182 8.81 32.60 -15.97
CA THR A 182 8.52 33.29 -14.71
C THR A 182 7.03 33.56 -14.63
N TYR A 183 6.39 33.09 -13.56
CA TYR A 183 4.94 33.09 -13.40
C TYR A 183 4.58 33.83 -12.09
N PRO A 184 4.04 35.06 -12.16
CA PRO A 184 3.63 35.80 -10.98
C PRO A 184 2.36 35.18 -10.37
N ILE A 185 2.36 34.99 -9.06
CA ILE A 185 1.27 34.37 -8.28
C ILE A 185 0.32 35.43 -7.70
N GLY A 186 0.60 36.71 -7.92
CA GLY A 186 -0.21 37.82 -7.45
C GLY A 186 0.51 39.15 -7.61
N GLU A 187 0.17 40.11 -6.77
CA GLU A 187 0.93 41.36 -6.68
C GLU A 187 2.33 41.10 -6.14
N SER A 188 3.31 41.80 -6.71
CA SER A 188 4.67 41.80 -6.20
C SER A 188 4.72 42.66 -4.93
N PRO A 189 5.31 42.18 -3.82
CA PRO A 189 5.38 42.94 -2.58
C PRO A 189 6.14 44.25 -2.77
N GLY A 190 5.42 45.37 -2.58
CA GLY A 190 5.95 46.72 -2.65
C GLY A 190 6.12 47.32 -1.25
N GLY A 191 7.31 47.86 -0.96
CA GLY A 191 7.64 48.46 0.34
C GLY A 191 7.96 47.44 1.42
N LEU A 192 9.12 47.63 2.07
CA LEU A 192 9.57 46.84 3.21
C LEU A 192 9.40 47.66 4.49
N PHE A 193 9.08 47.00 5.60
CA PHE A 193 9.11 47.68 6.90
C PHE A 193 10.56 48.11 7.22
N PRO A 194 10.77 49.32 7.77
CA PRO A 194 12.10 49.77 8.15
C PRO A 194 12.80 48.79 9.10
N GLY A 195 13.96 48.27 8.70
CA GLY A 195 14.73 47.31 9.50
C GLY A 195 14.23 45.87 9.45
N SER A 196 13.25 45.52 8.61
CA SER A 196 12.80 44.14 8.41
C SER A 196 12.76 43.76 6.92
N LYS A 197 12.75 42.45 6.64
CA LYS A 197 12.57 41.89 5.29
C LYS A 197 11.10 41.54 4.99
N ILE A 198 10.17 41.98 5.84
CA ILE A 198 8.75 41.66 5.79
C ILE A 198 8.04 42.75 4.97
N SER A 199 7.11 42.36 4.11
CA SER A 199 6.26 43.29 3.36
C SER A 199 4.85 43.30 3.93
N PHE A 200 4.03 44.29 3.57
CA PHE A 200 2.61 44.32 3.98
C PHE A 200 1.85 43.06 3.52
N LEU A 201 2.13 42.57 2.31
CA LEU A 201 1.52 41.35 1.79
C LEU A 201 1.87 40.11 2.64
N ASP A 202 3.08 40.06 3.20
CA ASP A 202 3.52 38.94 4.05
C ASP A 202 2.71 38.88 5.35
N ILE A 203 2.43 40.04 5.96
CA ILE A 203 1.63 40.13 7.21
C ILE A 203 0.17 39.69 6.99
N TYR A 204 -0.40 40.02 5.84
CA TYR A 204 -1.76 39.59 5.49
C TYR A 204 -1.84 38.16 4.95
N GLY A 205 -0.70 37.46 4.81
CA GLY A 205 -0.66 36.11 4.27
C GLY A 205 -0.91 36.05 2.76
N GLU A 206 -0.80 37.16 2.03
CA GLU A 206 -1.06 37.22 0.58
C GLU A 206 0.13 36.73 -0.28
N ILE A 207 1.23 36.34 0.36
CA ILE A 207 2.41 35.76 -0.30
C ILE A 207 2.32 34.23 -0.31
N ALA A 208 2.74 33.63 -1.43
CA ALA A 208 2.89 32.19 -1.55
C ALA A 208 4.02 31.64 -0.66
N VAL A 209 3.72 30.58 0.11
CA VAL A 209 4.62 29.97 1.10
C VAL A 209 5.19 28.63 0.63
N ASP A 210 4.35 27.75 0.06
CA ASP A 210 4.74 26.42 -0.42
C ASP A 210 3.94 26.07 -1.69
N PHE A 211 4.42 25.11 -2.46
CA PHE A 211 3.72 24.61 -3.64
C PHE A 211 3.97 23.12 -3.83
N ASP A 212 3.07 22.44 -4.53
CA ASP A 212 3.24 21.02 -4.84
C ASP A 212 2.55 20.59 -6.15
N PHE A 213 3.01 19.48 -6.71
CA PHE A 213 2.50 18.97 -7.98
C PHE A 213 1.36 17.99 -7.77
N GLY A 214 0.27 18.19 -8.53
CA GLY A 214 -0.85 17.27 -8.59
C GLY A 214 -0.71 16.15 -9.63
N PHE A 215 -1.79 15.39 -9.82
CA PHE A 215 -1.87 14.40 -10.89
C PHE A 215 -1.79 15.03 -12.28
N PRO A 216 -1.13 14.37 -13.25
CA PRO A 216 -1.09 14.88 -14.60
C PRO A 216 -2.48 14.89 -15.24
N GLU A 217 -2.83 16.00 -15.87
CA GLU A 217 -4.08 16.23 -16.58
C GLU A 217 -3.84 16.24 -18.08
N ILE A 218 -4.82 15.74 -18.83
CA ILE A 218 -4.81 15.81 -20.30
C ILE A 218 -5.57 17.07 -20.69
N VAL A 219 -4.88 18.03 -21.30
CA VAL A 219 -5.50 19.27 -21.78
C VAL A 219 -5.63 19.20 -23.31
N GLU A 220 -6.83 19.44 -23.82
CA GLU A 220 -7.08 19.54 -25.26
C GLU A 220 -6.73 20.97 -25.75
N GLU A 221 -5.84 21.08 -26.75
CA GLU A 221 -5.29 22.35 -27.26
C GLU A 221 -6.36 23.41 -27.64
N ALA A 222 -7.56 22.98 -28.05
CA ALA A 222 -8.64 23.87 -28.46
C ALA A 222 -9.15 24.77 -27.31
N ALA A 223 -9.19 24.25 -26.08
CA ALA A 223 -9.67 25.00 -24.90
C ALA A 223 -8.68 26.12 -24.50
N ILE A 224 -7.38 25.90 -24.72
CA ILE A 224 -6.32 26.87 -24.45
C ILE A 224 -6.42 28.04 -25.43
N TRP A 225 -6.62 27.76 -26.73
CA TRP A 225 -6.75 28.81 -27.73
C TRP A 225 -8.07 29.59 -27.66
N GLU A 226 -9.18 28.94 -27.28
CA GLU A 226 -10.44 29.66 -27.01
C GLU A 226 -10.32 30.60 -25.81
N SER A 227 -9.64 30.16 -24.74
CA SER A 227 -9.40 30.98 -23.55
C SER A 227 -8.50 32.18 -23.86
N LEU A 228 -7.46 31.99 -24.69
CA LEU A 228 -6.57 33.07 -25.15
C LEU A 228 -7.23 34.02 -26.17
N LYS A 229 -8.15 33.54 -27.03
CA LYS A 229 -8.92 34.39 -27.95
C LYS A 229 -9.91 35.30 -27.22
N LYS A 230 -10.54 34.80 -26.14
CA LYS A 230 -11.45 35.61 -25.29
C LYS A 230 -10.71 36.73 -24.54
N MET A 231 -9.39 36.64 -24.37
CA MET A 231 -8.55 37.71 -23.81
C MET A 231 -8.38 38.92 -24.75
N ASN A 232 -8.57 38.76 -26.07
CA ASN A 232 -8.38 39.82 -27.06
C ASN A 232 -9.67 40.53 -27.48
N ILE A 233 -10.83 40.19 -26.90
CA ILE A 233 -12.12 40.79 -27.23
C ILE A 233 -12.68 41.49 -25.99
N SER A 234 -12.21 42.72 -25.76
CA SER A 234 -12.86 43.69 -24.89
C SER A 234 -13.17 44.97 -25.66
N GLN A 235 -14.02 44.85 -26.69
CA GLN A 235 -14.86 45.97 -27.12
C GLN A 235 -16.27 45.47 -27.42
N SER A 236 -17.20 46.00 -26.61
CA SER A 236 -18.57 46.40 -26.96
C SER A 236 -19.37 45.49 -27.90
N GLU A 237 -20.49 44.93 -27.41
CA GLU A 237 -21.81 45.39 -27.86
C GLU A 237 -22.97 44.89 -26.98
N LYS A 238 -23.97 45.76 -26.89
CA LYS A 238 -25.23 45.59 -26.16
C LYS A 238 -26.20 44.72 -26.96
N GLY A 239 -27.11 44.05 -26.25
CA GLY A 239 -28.47 43.80 -26.75
C GLY A 239 -28.92 42.35 -26.71
N ASP A 240 -29.71 42.00 -25.70
CA ASP A 240 -31.17 41.92 -25.77
C ASP A 240 -31.79 40.76 -24.96
N ARG A 241 -33.06 40.96 -24.63
CA ARG A 241 -33.82 40.31 -23.57
C ARG A 241 -34.44 38.96 -23.95
N PHE A 242 -34.76 38.23 -22.88
CA PHE A 242 -36.01 37.51 -22.57
C PHE A 242 -36.10 35.97 -22.68
N LYS A 243 -36.40 35.39 -21.49
CA LYS A 243 -37.45 34.40 -21.12
C LYS A 243 -37.06 32.94 -20.85
N ASN A 244 -37.04 32.66 -19.54
CA ASN A 244 -37.75 31.61 -18.79
C ASN A 244 -37.65 30.13 -19.23
N GLY A 245 -37.09 29.33 -18.32
CA GLY A 245 -37.30 27.88 -18.26
C GLY A 245 -36.86 27.31 -16.90
N PHE A 246 -37.63 27.58 -15.84
CA PHE A 246 -37.41 26.98 -14.52
C PHE A 246 -37.88 25.51 -14.55
N LYS A 247 -36.95 24.55 -14.46
CA LYS A 247 -37.20 23.22 -13.86
C LYS A 247 -35.92 22.72 -13.20
N SER A 248 -35.89 22.83 -11.88
CA SER A 248 -35.00 22.07 -10.99
C SER A 248 -35.28 20.57 -11.15
N LYS A 249 -34.21 19.78 -11.33
CA LYS A 249 -34.16 18.38 -10.91
C LYS A 249 -32.75 18.06 -10.41
N TYR A 250 -32.70 17.82 -9.11
CA TYR A 250 -31.63 17.18 -8.39
C TYR A 250 -31.17 15.88 -9.06
N GLY A 251 -29.86 15.63 -8.99
CA GLY A 251 -29.26 14.30 -9.10
C GLY A 251 -28.37 14.10 -10.31
N THR A 252 -27.13 14.55 -10.23
CA THR A 252 -26.06 14.07 -11.12
C THR A 252 -24.96 13.49 -10.24
N LYS A 253 -24.96 12.16 -10.10
CA LYS A 253 -23.79 11.42 -9.61
C LYS A 253 -22.66 11.64 -10.62
N VAL A 254 -21.48 11.98 -10.13
CA VAL A 254 -20.24 12.00 -10.92
C VAL A 254 -19.95 10.56 -11.36
N THR A 255 -20.15 10.26 -12.63
CA THR A 255 -19.68 9.01 -13.25
C THR A 255 -18.33 9.26 -13.90
N ALA A 256 -17.36 8.38 -13.62
CA ALA A 256 -16.16 8.31 -14.42
C ALA A 256 -16.56 7.89 -15.84
N LYS A 257 -16.27 8.71 -16.86
CA LYS A 257 -16.54 8.37 -18.25
C LYS A 257 -15.82 7.05 -18.58
N PRO A 258 -16.51 5.99 -19.04
CA PRO A 258 -15.84 4.79 -19.50
C PRO A 258 -15.00 5.12 -20.74
N TYR A 259 -13.86 4.46 -20.86
CA TYR A 259 -13.01 4.54 -22.04
C TYR A 259 -13.76 3.95 -23.26
N GLU A 260 -14.31 4.83 -24.10
CA GLU A 260 -14.80 4.46 -25.43
C GLU A 260 -13.61 4.40 -26.40
N LYS A 261 -13.40 3.23 -27.04
CA LYS A 261 -12.43 3.11 -28.13
C LYS A 261 -12.87 4.03 -29.28
N PRO A 262 -12.01 4.93 -29.79
CA PRO A 262 -12.38 5.79 -30.90
C PRO A 262 -12.59 4.93 -32.17
N GLN A 263 -13.78 5.03 -32.75
CA GLN A 263 -14.02 4.56 -34.10
C GLN A 263 -13.19 5.43 -35.05
N ASN A 264 -12.38 4.78 -35.89
CA ASN A 264 -11.54 5.39 -36.90
C ASN A 264 -12.35 6.36 -37.77
N ASN A 265 -12.13 7.66 -37.59
CA ASN A 265 -12.34 8.66 -38.62
C ASN A 265 -11.09 9.53 -38.71
N THR A 266 -10.37 9.32 -39.81
CA THR A 266 -9.23 10.09 -40.27
C THR A 266 -9.63 11.55 -40.50
N ASN A 267 -8.93 12.47 -39.79
CA ASN A 267 -8.52 13.83 -40.20
C ASN A 267 -8.65 14.85 -39.05
N ALA A 268 -7.66 14.83 -38.15
CA ALA A 268 -7.09 15.93 -37.35
C ALA A 268 -6.53 15.30 -36.06
N ASP A 269 -5.23 15.00 -36.03
CA ASP A 269 -4.55 14.60 -34.79
C ASP A 269 -4.59 15.78 -33.81
N GLN A 270 -5.64 15.82 -32.98
CA GLN A 270 -5.71 16.68 -31.81
C GLN A 270 -4.62 16.19 -30.84
N LEU A 271 -3.51 16.91 -30.78
CA LEU A 271 -2.41 16.64 -29.85
C LEU A 271 -2.93 16.84 -28.41
N LYS A 272 -3.22 15.73 -27.74
CA LYS A 272 -3.53 15.71 -26.30
C LYS A 272 -2.20 15.85 -25.54
N GLU A 273 -2.00 16.98 -24.88
CA GLU A 273 -0.79 17.24 -24.10
C GLU A 273 -1.02 16.98 -22.61
N LEU A 274 -0.03 16.34 -21.98
CA LEU A 274 -0.02 16.00 -20.57
C LEU A 274 0.62 17.14 -19.78
N VAL A 275 -0.13 17.74 -18.85
CA VAL A 275 0.32 18.88 -18.05
C VAL A 275 0.17 18.54 -16.57
N TRP A 276 1.14 18.95 -15.74
CA TRP A 276 1.05 18.77 -14.30
C TRP A 276 0.54 20.07 -13.66
N PRO A 277 -0.61 20.04 -12.96
CA PRO A 277 -1.07 21.18 -12.20
C PRO A 277 -0.15 21.40 -11.01
N VAL A 278 0.22 22.65 -10.78
CA VAL A 278 0.98 23.10 -9.62
C VAL A 278 0.02 23.80 -8.67
N TYR A 279 -0.20 23.23 -7.50
CA TYR A 279 -0.99 23.83 -6.44
C TYR A 279 -0.10 24.71 -5.57
N ILE A 280 -0.50 25.95 -5.35
CA ILE A 280 0.27 26.95 -4.63
C ILE A 280 -0.53 27.42 -3.43
N LEU A 281 0.11 27.38 -2.25
CA LEU A 281 -0.46 27.79 -0.99
C LEU A 281 0.04 29.20 -0.62
N ARG A 282 -0.88 30.10 -0.30
CA ARG A 282 -0.58 31.39 0.33
C ARG A 282 -0.69 31.30 1.86
N GLY A 283 -0.09 32.28 2.54
CA GLY A 283 -0.07 32.36 4.01
C GLY A 283 -1.46 32.43 4.65
N ASP A 284 -2.45 32.95 3.94
CA ASP A 284 -3.87 33.06 4.33
C ASP A 284 -4.68 31.77 4.12
N PHE A 285 -4.03 30.63 3.86
CA PHE A 285 -4.62 29.33 3.51
C PHE A 285 -5.34 29.28 2.15
N SER A 286 -5.26 30.32 1.33
CA SER A 286 -5.81 30.27 -0.02
C SER A 286 -4.93 29.42 -0.95
N VAL A 287 -5.60 28.57 -1.75
CA VAL A 287 -4.94 27.67 -2.70
C VAL A 287 -5.22 28.10 -4.13
N PHE A 288 -4.17 28.21 -4.93
CA PHE A 288 -4.22 28.50 -6.36
C PHE A 288 -3.70 27.32 -7.16
N SER A 289 -4.04 27.26 -8.45
CA SER A 289 -3.46 26.31 -9.39
C SER A 289 -2.88 27.01 -10.61
N ILE A 290 -1.76 26.50 -11.09
CA ILE A 290 -1.15 26.93 -12.35
C ILE A 290 -0.71 25.70 -13.14
N ASN A 291 -1.07 25.67 -14.42
CA ASN A 291 -0.68 24.59 -15.32
C ASN A 291 0.51 25.06 -16.14
N ILE A 292 1.68 24.47 -15.89
CA ILE A 292 2.93 24.86 -16.53
C ILE A 292 3.27 23.82 -17.61
N ASP A 293 3.32 24.27 -18.86
CA ASP A 293 3.83 23.47 -19.97
C ASP A 293 5.36 23.62 -20.04
N LEU A 294 6.07 22.50 -20.04
CA LEU A 294 7.53 22.46 -20.14
C LEU A 294 8.04 22.65 -21.58
N LYS A 295 7.22 22.35 -22.60
CA LYS A 295 7.62 22.40 -24.01
C LYS A 295 7.37 23.76 -24.63
N LYS A 296 6.26 24.40 -24.28
CA LYS A 296 5.83 25.67 -24.86
C LYS A 296 5.99 26.80 -23.87
N ARG A 297 6.57 27.92 -24.32
CA ARG A 297 6.64 29.19 -23.56
C ARG A 297 5.29 29.92 -23.56
N ILE A 298 4.21 29.21 -23.25
CA ILE A 298 2.88 29.81 -23.12
C ILE A 298 2.79 30.46 -21.74
N ARG A 299 2.15 31.63 -21.66
CA ARG A 299 1.87 32.30 -20.41
C ARG A 299 0.86 31.47 -19.62
N ALA A 300 1.34 30.74 -18.60
CA ALA A 300 0.47 29.99 -17.71
C ALA A 300 -0.43 30.95 -16.93
N VAL A 301 -1.70 30.57 -16.79
CA VAL A 301 -2.71 31.38 -16.12
C VAL A 301 -2.90 30.87 -14.69
N LEU A 302 -2.86 31.78 -13.73
CA LEU A 302 -3.14 31.49 -12.33
C LEU A 302 -4.65 31.37 -12.13
N ARG A 303 -5.11 30.21 -11.66
CA ARG A 303 -6.52 29.93 -11.36
C ARG A 303 -6.72 29.85 -9.85
N GLY A 304 -7.77 30.49 -9.35
CA GLY A 304 -8.09 30.50 -7.93
C GLY A 304 -8.43 31.90 -7.40
N PRO A 305 -8.63 32.04 -6.08
CA PRO A 305 -8.48 30.99 -5.07
C PRO A 305 -9.56 29.89 -5.19
N PHE A 306 -9.23 28.65 -4.84
CA PHE A 306 -10.21 27.57 -4.78
C PHE A 306 -11.25 27.85 -3.69
N PRO A 307 -12.55 27.69 -3.99
CA PRO A 307 -13.57 27.78 -2.94
C PRO A 307 -13.34 26.64 -1.94
N THR A 308 -13.18 27.01 -0.68
CA THR A 308 -13.03 26.07 0.43
C THR A 308 -14.35 25.97 1.19
N SER A 309 -14.95 24.80 1.21
CA SER A 309 -16.07 24.51 2.10
C SER A 309 -15.56 24.39 3.54
N GLN A 310 -16.16 25.13 4.47
CA GLN A 310 -15.95 24.98 5.92
C GLN A 310 -14.52 25.21 6.44
N LEU A 311 -13.87 26.32 6.09
CA LEU A 311 -12.72 26.74 6.91
C LEU A 311 -13.27 27.33 8.24
N PRO A 312 -12.89 26.81 9.41
CA PRO A 312 -13.05 27.57 10.66
C PRO A 312 -12.39 28.93 10.46
N SER A 313 -12.82 29.96 11.21
CA SER A 313 -12.19 31.27 11.16
C SER A 313 -10.73 31.19 11.66
N MET A 314 -9.82 30.76 10.79
CA MET A 314 -8.37 30.60 11.02
C MET A 314 -7.66 31.97 10.97
N VAL A 315 -8.33 33.03 11.43
CA VAL A 315 -7.96 34.45 11.22
C VAL A 315 -6.60 34.80 11.87
N GLU A 316 -6.07 33.95 12.75
CA GLU A 316 -4.80 34.17 13.45
C GLU A 316 -3.68 33.18 13.09
N ASN A 317 -3.89 32.32 12.08
CA ASN A 317 -2.96 31.26 11.72
C ASN A 317 -2.25 31.56 10.39
N GLU A 318 -1.01 31.13 10.28
CA GLU A 318 -0.21 31.22 9.06
C GLU A 318 -0.04 29.82 8.45
N ALA A 319 -0.32 29.69 7.16
CA ALA A 319 -0.11 28.45 6.44
C ALA A 319 1.40 28.21 6.19
N CYS A 320 1.86 26.98 6.34
CA CYS A 320 3.29 26.62 6.30
C CYS A 320 3.65 25.71 5.13
N SER A 321 2.84 24.69 4.85
CA SER A 321 3.19 23.67 3.84
C SER A 321 1.95 23.03 3.23
N ILE A 322 2.06 22.65 1.95
CA ILE A 322 1.03 21.94 1.19
C ILE A 322 1.61 20.68 0.55
N ILE A 323 0.84 19.59 0.58
CA ILE A 323 1.11 18.38 -0.21
C ILE A 323 -0.13 17.91 -0.96
N ALA A 324 0.08 17.45 -2.19
CA ALA A 324 -0.92 16.78 -3.01
C ALA A 324 -0.68 15.27 -3.00
N LEU A 325 -1.53 14.53 -2.30
CA LEU A 325 -1.39 13.08 -2.20
C LEU A 325 -1.83 12.42 -3.52
N LYS A 326 -1.08 11.39 -3.92
CA LYS A 326 -1.35 10.61 -5.13
C LYS A 326 -2.50 9.62 -4.90
N THR A 327 -3.68 10.10 -4.51
CA THR A 327 -4.91 9.33 -4.27
C THR A 327 -5.99 9.61 -5.31
N VAL A 328 -6.98 8.74 -5.44
CA VAL A 328 -8.13 8.95 -6.34
C VAL A 328 -9.42 8.92 -5.50
N PRO A 329 -10.14 10.05 -5.36
CA PRO A 329 -9.85 11.40 -5.86
C PRO A 329 -8.61 12.05 -5.23
N GLU A 330 -8.08 13.08 -5.88
CA GLU A 330 -6.89 13.80 -5.44
C GLU A 330 -7.16 14.52 -4.11
N MET A 331 -6.25 14.39 -3.15
CA MET A 331 -6.39 15.01 -1.83
C MET A 331 -5.26 16.00 -1.57
N LEU A 332 -5.62 17.14 -1.01
CA LEU A 332 -4.70 18.19 -0.58
C LEU A 332 -4.65 18.21 0.95
N CYS A 333 -3.43 18.22 1.49
CA CYS A 333 -3.20 18.39 2.92
C CYS A 333 -2.41 19.69 3.15
N ILE A 334 -2.91 20.53 4.04
CA ILE A 334 -2.35 21.84 4.37
C ILE A 334 -1.96 21.86 5.85
N ALA A 335 -0.79 22.38 6.17
CA ALA A 335 -0.33 22.55 7.55
C ALA A 335 -0.26 24.03 7.94
N GLY A 336 -0.80 24.37 9.12
CA GLY A 336 -0.66 25.68 9.77
C GLY A 336 0.46 25.72 10.81
N SER A 337 0.91 26.92 11.15
CA SER A 337 2.01 27.16 12.11
C SER A 337 1.70 26.76 13.55
N ASN A 338 0.43 26.53 13.88
CA ASN A 338 -0.04 26.15 15.22
C ASN A 338 -0.23 24.65 15.42
N GLY A 339 0.16 23.81 14.46
CA GLY A 339 -0.04 22.35 14.55
C GLY A 339 -1.34 21.85 13.93
N ILE A 340 -2.16 22.73 13.36
CA ILE A 340 -3.39 22.32 12.68
C ILE A 340 -3.07 21.82 11.27
N LEU A 341 -3.52 20.60 10.98
CA LEU A 341 -3.50 19.98 9.66
C LEU A 341 -4.92 19.95 9.11
N THR A 342 -5.11 20.44 7.89
CA THR A 342 -6.38 20.42 7.19
C THR A 342 -6.32 19.41 6.04
N HIS A 343 -7.28 18.49 6.00
CA HIS A 343 -7.40 17.49 4.94
C HIS A 343 -8.62 17.81 4.08
N GLY A 344 -8.38 17.93 2.77
CA GLY A 344 -9.46 18.17 1.82
C GLY A 344 -9.37 17.31 0.58
N VAL A 345 -10.54 17.00 0.02
CA VAL A 345 -10.68 16.32 -1.27
C VAL A 345 -10.88 17.37 -2.35
N LEU A 346 -10.16 17.22 -3.46
CA LEU A 346 -10.25 18.11 -4.60
C LEU A 346 -11.26 17.56 -5.61
N LEU A 347 -12.33 18.31 -5.85
CA LEU A 347 -13.40 17.94 -6.80
C LEU A 347 -13.58 19.03 -7.86
N ASN A 348 -14.15 18.67 -9.00
CA ASN A 348 -14.48 19.64 -10.05
C ASN A 348 -15.73 20.42 -9.66
N ILE A 349 -15.73 21.73 -9.91
CA ILE A 349 -16.90 22.59 -9.66
C ILE A 349 -17.99 22.27 -10.69
N ASP A 350 -19.25 22.26 -10.23
CA ASP A 350 -20.41 22.10 -11.10
C ASP A 350 -20.43 23.17 -12.22
N GLU A 351 -20.78 22.77 -13.45
CA GLU A 351 -20.74 23.64 -14.63
C GLU A 351 -21.48 24.97 -14.42
N THR A 352 -22.61 24.94 -13.69
CA THR A 352 -23.40 26.13 -13.35
C THR A 352 -22.73 27.11 -12.39
N GLU A 353 -21.98 26.61 -11.40
CA GLU A 353 -21.23 27.47 -10.47
C GLU A 353 -19.96 28.00 -11.13
N GLN A 354 -19.34 27.17 -11.98
CA GLN A 354 -18.19 27.56 -12.78
C GLN A 354 -18.54 28.71 -13.74
N GLU A 355 -19.72 28.70 -14.36
CA GLU A 355 -20.20 29.80 -15.21
C GLU A 355 -20.37 31.11 -14.42
N GLN A 356 -20.88 31.05 -13.19
CA GLN A 356 -21.01 32.22 -12.32
C GLN A 356 -19.65 32.78 -11.88
N LEU A 357 -18.68 31.91 -11.57
CA LEU A 357 -17.33 32.32 -11.20
C LEU A 357 -16.55 32.88 -12.40
N LYS A 358 -16.71 32.26 -13.59
CA LYS A 358 -16.18 32.80 -14.86
C LYS A 358 -16.78 34.16 -15.21
N ALA A 359 -18.04 34.44 -14.85
CA ALA A 359 -18.65 35.75 -15.05
C ALA A 359 -18.02 36.86 -14.18
N LYS A 360 -17.51 36.51 -12.98
CA LYS A 360 -16.80 37.46 -12.09
C LYS A 360 -15.33 37.65 -12.47
N SER A 361 -14.63 36.57 -12.85
CA SER A 361 -13.23 36.59 -13.25
C SER A 361 -12.97 35.58 -14.38
N PRO A 362 -13.09 35.96 -15.67
CA PRO A 362 -13.08 35.01 -16.78
C PRO A 362 -11.73 34.33 -17.02
N ALA A 363 -10.62 34.97 -16.61
CA ALA A 363 -9.28 34.42 -16.77
C ALA A 363 -8.83 33.54 -15.59
N ASN A 364 -9.21 33.88 -14.36
CA ASN A 364 -8.68 33.25 -13.14
C ASN A 364 -9.67 32.28 -12.47
N ALA A 365 -10.79 31.98 -13.12
CA ALA A 365 -11.83 31.15 -12.53
C ALA A 365 -11.29 29.76 -12.13
N PRO A 366 -11.56 29.30 -10.89
CA PRO A 366 -11.17 27.98 -10.45
C PRO A 366 -11.95 26.90 -11.22
N GLU A 367 -11.29 25.80 -11.54
CA GLU A 367 -11.93 24.61 -12.13
C GLU A 367 -12.32 23.60 -11.05
N LYS A 368 -11.66 23.68 -9.89
CA LYS A 368 -11.77 22.73 -8.80
C LYS A 368 -12.13 23.45 -7.50
N GLU A 369 -12.87 22.76 -6.65
CA GLU A 369 -13.13 23.16 -5.27
C GLU A 369 -12.41 22.24 -4.29
N LEU A 370 -12.04 22.81 -3.14
CA LEU A 370 -11.40 22.08 -2.06
C LEU A 370 -12.43 21.85 -0.95
N LEU A 371 -12.90 20.60 -0.83
CA LEU A 371 -13.81 20.20 0.23
C LEU A 371 -13.01 19.69 1.42
N VAL A 372 -12.91 20.52 2.46
CA VAL A 372 -12.31 20.12 3.74
C VAL A 372 -13.27 19.17 4.46
N PHE A 373 -12.78 17.99 4.82
CA PHE A 373 -13.58 16.99 5.55
C PHE A 373 -13.06 16.74 6.97
N GLU A 374 -11.77 16.98 7.21
CA GLU A 374 -11.16 16.74 8.52
C GLU A 374 -10.11 17.82 8.85
N THR A 375 -9.97 18.10 10.14
CA THR A 375 -8.93 18.96 10.68
C THR A 375 -8.34 18.28 11.92
N VAL A 376 -7.02 18.09 11.92
CA VAL A 376 -6.28 17.38 12.97
C VAL A 376 -5.32 18.34 13.65
N GLU A 377 -5.43 18.50 14.97
CA GLU A 377 -4.49 19.28 15.77
C GLU A 377 -3.35 18.38 16.29
N LEU A 378 -2.11 18.74 15.96
CA LEU A 378 -0.91 18.05 16.42
C LEU A 378 -0.46 18.53 17.80
N GLU A 379 -0.01 17.61 18.63
CA GLU A 379 0.64 17.93 19.91
C GLU A 379 2.06 18.50 19.69
N LEU A 380 2.19 19.82 19.73
CA LEU A 380 3.47 20.51 19.58
C LEU A 380 4.28 20.54 20.89
N GLY A 381 4.76 19.36 21.28
CA GLY A 381 5.55 19.15 22.50
C GLY A 381 4.72 18.50 23.62
N LEU A 382 5.41 17.89 24.58
CA LEU A 382 4.73 17.12 25.63
C LEU A 382 4.36 17.99 26.83
N THR A 383 3.08 18.04 27.14
CA THR A 383 2.55 18.68 28.34
C THR A 383 2.95 17.86 29.58
N ILE A 384 3.63 18.49 30.56
CA ILE A 384 4.04 17.82 31.80
C ILE A 384 3.06 18.09 32.96
N ALA A 385 2.36 19.23 32.97
CA ALA A 385 1.44 19.58 34.05
C ALA A 385 0.01 19.06 33.82
N GLN A 386 -0.64 18.62 34.91
CA GLN A 386 -2.10 18.55 34.97
C GLN A 386 -2.66 19.96 34.83
N GLU A 387 -3.67 20.11 33.98
CA GLU A 387 -4.35 21.37 33.68
C GLU A 387 -4.75 22.11 34.97
N SER A 388 -3.97 23.09 35.38
CA SER A 388 -4.50 24.20 36.17
C SER A 388 -5.25 25.09 35.19
N GLU A 389 -6.58 25.08 35.29
CA GLU A 389 -7.58 25.66 34.38
C GLU A 389 -7.47 27.19 34.11
N HIS A 390 -6.34 27.85 34.39
CA HIS A 390 -6.27 29.32 34.50
C HIS A 390 -5.09 30.03 33.83
N GLU A 391 -4.45 29.47 32.80
CA GLU A 391 -3.67 30.28 31.86
C GLU A 391 -3.98 29.82 30.42
N GLU A 392 -4.50 30.73 29.59
CA GLU A 392 -4.54 30.57 28.14
C GLU A 392 -3.09 30.42 27.65
N LEU A 393 -2.59 29.18 27.65
CA LEU A 393 -1.24 28.84 27.20
C LEU A 393 -1.08 29.36 25.77
N VAL A 394 -0.16 30.30 25.57
CA VAL A 394 0.26 30.78 24.25
C VAL A 394 0.65 29.55 23.43
N LYS A 395 -0.22 29.12 22.50
CA LYS A 395 0.02 27.94 21.66
C LYS A 395 1.34 28.14 20.92
N TYR A 396 2.29 27.23 21.12
CA TYR A 396 3.61 27.29 20.51
C TYR A 396 3.48 27.23 18.98
N LYS A 397 3.88 28.31 18.29
CA LYS A 397 3.87 28.37 16.83
C LYS A 397 5.24 27.97 16.28
N CYS A 398 5.25 27.09 15.28
CA CYS A 398 6.46 26.69 14.56
C CYS A 398 6.15 26.30 13.11
N PRO A 399 7.09 26.48 12.17
CA PRO A 399 6.86 26.06 10.79
C PRO A 399 6.83 24.54 10.70
N ILE A 400 5.86 24.01 9.95
CA ILE A 400 5.66 22.58 9.75
C ILE A 400 5.92 22.25 8.29
N PHE A 401 6.80 21.28 8.05
CA PHE A 401 7.04 20.73 6.71
C PHE A 401 6.35 19.38 6.55
N LEU A 402 5.58 19.25 5.47
CA LEU A 402 4.93 18.01 5.10
C LEU A 402 5.78 17.21 4.11
N ARG A 403 5.79 15.88 4.26
CA ARG A 403 6.51 14.94 3.39
C ARG A 403 5.63 13.76 3.03
N LYS A 404 5.46 13.52 1.73
CA LYS A 404 4.72 12.37 1.21
C LYS A 404 5.50 11.08 1.45
N ASP A 405 4.77 9.99 1.66
CA ASP A 405 5.33 8.65 1.58
C ASP A 405 5.13 8.09 0.16
N ASP A 406 6.23 7.92 -0.58
CA ASP A 406 6.21 7.31 -1.92
C ASP A 406 5.77 5.83 -1.90
N SER A 407 5.82 5.15 -0.75
CA SER A 407 5.41 3.75 -0.62
C SER A 407 3.91 3.56 -0.34
N LYS A 408 3.27 4.52 0.35
CA LYS A 408 1.86 4.45 0.72
C LYS A 408 1.19 5.81 0.60
N ALA A 409 0.31 5.98 -0.39
CA ALA A 409 -0.36 7.26 -0.67
C ALA A 409 -1.27 7.75 0.47
N SER A 410 -1.73 6.85 1.36
CA SER A 410 -2.54 7.22 2.54
C SER A 410 -1.72 7.83 3.68
N ARG A 411 -0.38 7.78 3.60
CA ARG A 411 0.51 8.16 4.69
C ARG A 411 1.40 9.33 4.29
N TYR A 412 1.60 10.25 5.22
CA TYR A 412 2.59 11.32 5.11
C TYR A 412 3.14 11.67 6.49
N PHE A 413 4.20 12.49 6.51
CA PHE A 413 4.90 12.90 7.72
C PHE A 413 4.89 14.41 7.88
N ALA A 414 4.74 14.87 9.12
CA ALA A 414 4.87 16.27 9.49
C ALA A 414 6.11 16.44 10.37
N THR A 415 7.04 17.28 9.93
CA THR A 415 8.28 17.59 10.65
C THR A 415 8.27 19.04 11.11
N HIS A 416 8.58 19.28 12.38
CA HIS A 416 8.58 20.60 13.00
C HIS A 416 9.65 20.69 14.09
N SER A 417 9.80 21.85 14.74
CA SER A 417 10.83 22.06 15.78
C SER A 417 10.64 21.19 17.02
N ALA A 418 9.40 20.83 17.34
CA ALA A 418 9.09 19.98 18.49
C ALA A 418 9.13 18.47 18.17
N GLY A 419 9.24 18.07 16.89
CA GLY A 419 9.40 16.65 16.54
C GLY A 419 8.90 16.23 15.16
N VAL A 420 8.55 14.94 15.06
CA VAL A 420 8.04 14.30 13.84
C VAL A 420 6.78 13.51 14.14
N HIS A 421 5.72 13.76 13.36
CA HIS A 421 4.46 13.01 13.37
C HIS A 421 4.28 12.20 12.09
N THR A 422 3.67 11.03 12.21
CA THR A 422 3.12 10.25 11.08
C THR A 422 1.64 10.44 11.03
N ILE A 423 1.11 10.74 9.85
CA ILE A 423 -0.32 10.90 9.62
C ILE A 423 -0.75 9.81 8.65
N ASN A 424 -1.78 9.04 9.01
CA ASN A 424 -2.37 8.03 8.17
C ASN A 424 -3.87 8.31 7.97
N LEU A 425 -4.23 8.60 6.73
CA LEU A 425 -5.59 8.89 6.29
C LEU A 425 -6.33 7.57 6.09
N ASN A 426 -7.20 7.24 7.04
CA ASN A 426 -7.92 5.97 7.03
C ASN A 426 -9.02 5.93 5.96
N CYS A 427 -9.56 7.08 5.58
CA CYS A 427 -10.59 7.22 4.56
C CYS A 427 -10.12 6.87 3.13
N VAL A 428 -8.81 6.80 2.87
CA VAL A 428 -8.28 6.62 1.50
C VAL A 428 -8.65 5.27 0.91
N ASP A 429 -8.48 4.21 1.69
CA ASP A 429 -8.77 2.84 1.23
C ASP A 429 -10.27 2.67 0.97
N ASP A 430 -11.10 3.23 1.85
CA ASP A 430 -12.56 3.22 1.73
C ASP A 430 -13.04 4.05 0.54
N LEU A 431 -12.48 5.26 0.36
CA LEU A 431 -12.79 6.15 -0.76
C LEU A 431 -12.37 5.54 -2.10
N HIS A 432 -11.20 4.91 -2.16
CA HIS A 432 -10.76 4.17 -3.33
C HIS A 432 -11.71 2.99 -3.62
N SER A 433 -12.11 2.23 -2.60
CA SER A 433 -13.09 1.14 -2.77
C SER A 433 -14.45 1.63 -3.25
N PHE A 434 -14.85 2.83 -2.84
CA PHE A 434 -16.10 3.46 -3.25
C PHE A 434 -16.05 3.91 -4.71
N VAL A 435 -14.97 4.56 -5.15
CA VAL A 435 -14.81 5.01 -6.55
C VAL A 435 -14.77 3.84 -7.54
N PHE A 436 -14.14 2.72 -7.15
CA PHE A 436 -14.01 1.52 -7.99
C PHE A 436 -15.07 0.43 -7.70
N GLY A 437 -16.04 0.72 -6.82
CA GLY A 437 -17.09 -0.23 -6.43
C GLY A 437 -18.23 -0.35 -7.48
N PRO A 438 -19.09 -1.39 -7.37
CA PRO A 438 -20.25 -1.55 -8.25
C PRO A 438 -21.26 -0.40 -8.07
N GLU A 439 -21.82 0.11 -9.19
CA GLU A 439 -22.68 1.32 -9.25
C GLU A 439 -23.93 1.27 -8.34
N ASP A 440 -24.37 0.07 -7.96
CA ASP A 440 -25.55 -0.20 -7.14
C ASP A 440 -25.31 -0.06 -5.62
N ALA A 441 -24.06 0.14 -5.19
CA ALA A 441 -23.77 0.45 -3.79
C ALA A 441 -24.26 1.87 -3.48
N LYS A 442 -25.22 1.99 -2.56
CA LYS A 442 -25.58 3.30 -1.98
C LYS A 442 -24.31 3.90 -1.35
N PRO A 443 -24.06 5.23 -1.47
CA PRO A 443 -22.96 5.86 -0.75
C PRO A 443 -23.21 5.60 0.74
N SER A 444 -22.44 4.69 1.33
CA SER A 444 -22.48 4.53 2.77
C SER A 444 -21.96 5.83 3.35
N SER A 445 -22.67 6.37 4.33
CA SER A 445 -22.19 7.44 5.22
C SER A 445 -20.86 7.11 5.91
N ASP A 446 -20.33 5.91 5.69
CA ASP A 446 -19.31 5.28 6.50
C ASP A 446 -17.87 5.60 6.05
N ILE A 447 -17.67 6.23 4.88
CA ILE A 447 -16.33 6.50 4.29
C ILE A 447 -15.45 7.37 5.21
N PHE A 448 -16.07 8.29 5.96
CA PHE A 448 -15.37 9.20 6.88
C PHE A 448 -15.59 8.85 8.36
N MET A 449 -16.06 7.64 8.69
CA MET A 449 -16.32 7.24 10.08
C MET A 449 -15.04 7.02 10.89
N HIS A 450 -13.96 6.65 10.22
CA HIS A 450 -12.67 6.42 10.87
C HIS A 450 -11.82 7.70 10.76
N PRO A 451 -11.57 8.39 11.89
CA PRO A 451 -10.73 9.58 11.86
C PRO A 451 -9.30 9.22 11.45
N THR A 452 -8.60 10.21 10.94
CA THR A 452 -7.17 10.11 10.61
C THR A 452 -6.37 9.82 11.87
N SER A 453 -5.44 8.87 11.79
CA SER A 453 -4.55 8.59 12.91
C SER A 453 -3.28 9.43 12.79
N ALA A 454 -3.05 10.30 13.77
CA ALA A 454 -1.82 11.06 13.92
C ALA A 454 -0.97 10.46 15.04
N GLU A 455 0.16 9.85 14.68
CA GLU A 455 1.10 9.25 15.62
C GLU A 455 2.32 10.17 15.81
N TYR A 456 2.60 10.57 17.04
CA TYR A 456 3.83 11.29 17.40
C TYR A 456 5.00 10.30 17.46
N LEU A 457 5.94 10.35 16.50
CA LEU A 457 7.05 9.40 16.41
C LEU A 457 8.27 9.81 17.22
N VAL A 458 8.69 11.07 17.11
CA VAL A 458 9.89 11.59 17.77
C VAL A 458 9.53 12.92 18.39
N CYS A 459 9.59 13.01 19.71
CA CYS A 459 9.37 14.25 20.46
C CYS A 459 10.71 14.82 20.91
N THR A 460 10.94 16.08 20.57
CA THR A 460 12.20 16.80 20.81
C THR A 460 12.04 18.03 21.68
N LYS A 461 10.81 18.32 22.13
CA LYS A 461 10.48 19.44 23.00
C LYS A 461 9.49 19.04 24.11
N VAL A 462 9.78 19.50 25.31
CA VAL A 462 8.84 19.56 26.44
C VAL A 462 8.14 20.93 26.40
N LEU A 463 6.83 20.97 26.65
CA LEU A 463 6.02 22.19 26.47
C LEU A 463 6.57 23.41 27.24
N ASN A 464 7.06 23.18 28.47
CA ASN A 464 7.59 24.22 29.36
C ASN A 464 9.05 24.60 29.09
N SER A 465 9.73 23.93 28.15
CA SER A 465 11.13 24.22 27.84
C SER A 465 11.25 25.25 26.71
N GLU A 466 12.03 26.31 26.94
CA GLU A 466 12.37 27.29 25.91
C GLU A 466 13.28 26.70 24.81
N LYS A 467 14.03 25.64 25.13
CA LYS A 467 14.97 25.00 24.20
C LYS A 467 14.35 23.75 23.57
N SER A 468 14.38 23.68 22.24
CA SER A 468 13.94 22.51 21.47
C SER A 468 15.11 21.86 20.74
N ASN A 469 15.12 20.52 20.69
CA ASN A 469 16.08 19.76 19.90
C ASN A 469 15.55 19.62 18.45
N THR A 470 15.51 20.73 17.73
CA THR A 470 14.84 20.86 16.43
C THR A 470 15.32 19.83 15.39
N VAL A 471 14.39 19.33 14.57
CA VAL A 471 14.69 18.43 13.45
C VAL A 471 15.37 19.21 12.32
N ILE A 472 16.65 18.94 12.08
CA ILE A 472 17.48 19.61 11.06
C ILE A 472 17.44 18.89 9.72
N GLY A 473 17.19 17.59 9.73
CA GLY A 473 17.10 16.81 8.51
C GLY A 473 16.17 15.65 8.70
N PHE A 474 15.34 15.39 7.69
CA PHE A 474 14.40 14.29 7.68
C PHE A 474 14.32 13.68 6.29
N ALA A 475 14.46 12.36 6.21
CA ALA A 475 14.28 11.61 4.98
C ALA A 475 13.65 10.23 5.23
N LEU A 476 12.99 9.73 4.20
CA LEU A 476 12.42 8.39 4.15
C LEU A 476 13.37 7.45 3.42
N TYR A 477 13.55 6.25 3.94
CA TYR A 477 14.36 5.18 3.36
C TYR A 477 13.51 3.93 3.22
N TYR A 478 13.53 3.27 2.06
CA TYR A 478 12.55 2.22 1.73
C TYR A 478 13.06 0.77 1.86
N GLU A 479 14.35 0.55 2.17
CA GLU A 479 14.97 -0.79 2.12
C GLU A 479 15.68 -1.21 3.43
N PRO A 480 14.99 -1.44 4.58
CA PRO A 480 13.54 -1.44 4.79
C PRO A 480 12.96 -0.06 5.14
N THR A 481 11.65 0.11 4.97
CA THR A 481 10.88 1.34 5.29
C THR A 481 11.22 1.91 6.66
N SER A 482 11.96 3.00 6.69
CA SER A 482 12.50 3.63 7.89
C SER A 482 12.55 5.14 7.73
N ILE A 483 12.35 5.87 8.82
CA ILE A 483 12.68 7.30 8.88
C ILE A 483 14.13 7.48 9.29
N ILE A 484 14.76 8.54 8.77
CA ILE A 484 16.08 9.01 9.20
C ILE A 484 15.91 10.48 9.57
N ALA A 485 16.19 10.83 10.83
CA ALA A 485 16.14 12.20 11.31
C ALA A 485 17.47 12.59 11.98
N ILE A 486 17.97 13.79 11.68
CA ILE A 486 19.09 14.44 12.39
C ILE A 486 18.52 15.59 13.23
N LEU A 487 18.90 15.63 14.50
CA LEU A 487 18.49 16.68 15.44
C LEU A 487 19.60 17.72 15.66
N SER A 488 19.26 18.85 16.28
CA SER A 488 20.17 19.97 16.49
C SER A 488 21.30 19.70 17.49
N ASP A 489 21.12 18.73 18.39
CA ASP A 489 22.17 18.21 19.26
C ASP A 489 23.18 17.27 18.55
N GLY A 490 23.01 17.04 17.25
CA GLY A 490 23.85 16.14 16.46
C GLY A 490 23.47 14.67 16.58
N SER A 491 22.35 14.35 17.20
CA SER A 491 21.94 12.98 17.41
C SER A 491 21.09 12.48 16.24
N VAL A 492 21.41 11.29 15.72
CA VAL A 492 20.67 10.64 14.62
C VAL A 492 19.61 9.70 15.18
N VAL A 493 18.42 9.71 14.59
CA VAL A 493 17.33 8.78 14.91
C VAL A 493 16.97 8.02 13.64
N THR A 494 17.03 6.69 13.69
CA THR A 494 16.52 5.83 12.61
C THR A 494 15.48 4.86 13.16
N LEU A 495 14.23 4.99 12.69
CA LEU A 495 13.12 4.14 13.13
C LEU A 495 12.56 3.37 11.96
N GLY A 496 12.43 2.05 12.13
CA GLY A 496 11.67 1.23 11.20
C GLY A 496 10.19 1.57 11.32
N ILE A 497 9.59 2.01 10.22
CA ILE A 497 8.14 2.12 10.13
C ILE A 497 7.63 0.74 9.76
N LEU A 498 6.83 0.15 10.63
CA LEU A 498 6.04 -1.01 10.24
C LEU A 498 5.05 -0.51 9.18
N ALA A 499 5.39 -0.67 7.91
CA ALA A 499 4.36 -0.81 6.91
C ALA A 499 3.50 -1.98 7.41
N GLU A 500 2.19 -1.77 7.56
CA GLU A 500 1.28 -2.89 7.48
C GLU A 500 1.57 -3.50 6.10
N THR A 501 2.51 -4.44 6.04
CA THR A 501 2.50 -5.44 5.02
C THR A 501 1.18 -6.13 5.29
N ILE A 502 0.12 -5.64 4.64
CA ILE A 502 -0.92 -6.51 4.13
C ILE A 502 -0.10 -7.56 3.41
N ALA A 503 0.21 -8.66 4.09
CA ALA A 503 0.84 -9.80 3.48
C ALA A 503 0.03 -10.00 2.20
N PRO A 504 0.66 -10.00 1.01
CA PRO A 504 -0.09 -10.17 -0.23
C PRO A 504 -0.98 -11.38 0.03
N LYS A 505 -2.31 -11.16 0.05
CA LYS A 505 -3.26 -12.25 0.20
C LYS A 505 -2.87 -13.19 -0.92
N ASP A 506 -2.27 -14.31 -0.55
CA ASP A 506 -1.64 -15.21 -1.48
C ASP A 506 -2.72 -15.56 -2.50
N GLN A 507 -2.60 -15.05 -3.74
CA GLN A 507 -3.63 -15.22 -4.76
C GLN A 507 -3.79 -16.70 -5.16
N SER A 508 -2.96 -17.57 -4.60
CA SER A 508 -3.08 -19.03 -4.61
C SER A 508 -4.23 -19.56 -3.74
N MET A 509 -4.74 -18.81 -2.74
CA MET A 509 -5.89 -19.23 -1.92
C MET A 509 -7.25 -18.86 -2.52
N ILE A 510 -7.31 -17.92 -3.48
CA ILE A 510 -8.59 -17.52 -4.10
C ILE A 510 -9.08 -18.59 -5.08
N LYS A 511 -8.20 -19.47 -5.59
CA LYS A 511 -8.64 -20.61 -6.42
C LYS A 511 -9.20 -21.79 -5.61
N SER A 512 -8.86 -21.93 -4.32
CA SER A 512 -9.45 -22.97 -3.46
C SER A 512 -10.80 -22.57 -2.86
N GLU A 513 -11.17 -21.29 -2.85
CA GLU A 513 -12.44 -20.84 -2.27
C GLU A 513 -13.68 -21.11 -3.17
N LEU A 514 -13.47 -21.41 -4.46
CA LEU A 514 -14.56 -21.73 -5.38
C LEU A 514 -14.93 -23.23 -5.41
N GLU A 515 -14.12 -24.12 -4.82
CA GLU A 515 -14.40 -25.57 -4.80
C GLU A 515 -14.59 -26.17 -3.38
N ASP A 516 -14.14 -25.50 -2.30
CA ASP A 516 -14.32 -25.98 -0.91
C ASP A 516 -15.56 -25.41 -0.19
N SER A 517 -16.67 -25.22 -0.91
CA SER A 517 -17.91 -24.65 -0.36
C SER A 517 -18.75 -25.62 0.50
N GLN A 518 -18.24 -26.80 0.89
CA GLN A 518 -19.03 -27.79 1.64
C GLN A 518 -18.50 -28.21 3.02
N ILE A 519 -17.35 -27.72 3.50
CA ILE A 519 -16.94 -27.98 4.89
C ILE A 519 -16.42 -26.70 5.56
N CYS A 520 -17.33 -25.73 5.74
CA CYS A 520 -17.07 -24.58 6.58
C CYS A 520 -17.38 -24.92 8.04
N SER A 521 -16.43 -24.68 8.96
CA SER A 521 -16.63 -24.93 10.39
C SER A 521 -17.83 -24.11 10.93
N PRO A 522 -18.67 -24.66 11.81
CA PRO A 522 -19.88 -23.98 12.32
C PRO A 522 -19.63 -22.59 12.91
N LEU A 523 -18.41 -22.36 13.40
CA LEU A 523 -17.97 -21.09 13.98
C LEU A 523 -17.76 -19.97 12.95
N LYS A 524 -17.43 -20.29 11.70
CA LYS A 524 -17.22 -19.29 10.64
C LYS A 524 -18.55 -18.68 10.15
N LYS A 525 -19.68 -19.34 10.44
CA LYS A 525 -21.04 -18.83 10.15
C LYS A 525 -21.61 -17.93 11.24
N MET A 526 -21.04 -17.94 12.45
CA MET A 526 -21.57 -17.17 13.60
C MET A 526 -20.79 -15.88 13.93
N LEU A 527 -19.59 -15.71 13.40
CA LEU A 527 -18.75 -14.53 13.64
C LEU A 527 -18.57 -13.78 12.31
N ASN A 528 -19.16 -12.59 12.21
CA ASN A 528 -19.04 -11.73 11.02
C ASN A 528 -17.60 -11.27 10.74
N GLU A 529 -16.73 -11.27 11.77
CA GLU A 529 -15.32 -10.87 11.63
C GLU A 529 -14.38 -12.02 12.02
N PRO A 530 -13.27 -12.21 11.29
CA PRO A 530 -12.23 -13.16 11.67
C PRO A 530 -11.60 -12.75 13.01
N PHE A 531 -11.38 -13.73 13.89
CA PHE A 531 -10.86 -13.51 15.24
C PHE A 531 -9.51 -12.77 15.25
N ASP A 532 -8.69 -12.94 14.22
CA ASP A 532 -7.41 -12.23 14.09
C ASP A 532 -7.61 -10.72 13.95
N GLN A 533 -8.62 -10.26 13.20
CA GLN A 533 -8.95 -8.84 13.09
C GLN A 533 -9.53 -8.30 14.40
N TYR A 534 -10.30 -9.10 15.13
CA TYR A 534 -10.83 -8.73 16.45
C TYR A 534 -9.70 -8.54 17.48
N ILE A 535 -8.72 -9.46 17.53
CA ILE A 535 -7.54 -9.31 18.40
C ILE A 535 -6.67 -8.13 17.94
N GLN A 536 -6.49 -7.94 16.63
CA GLN A 536 -5.79 -6.76 16.12
C GLN A 536 -6.49 -5.47 16.53
N LYS A 537 -7.82 -5.39 16.51
CA LYS A 537 -8.56 -4.21 17.02
C LYS A 537 -8.32 -3.97 18.51
N ILE A 538 -8.26 -5.01 19.33
CA ILE A 538 -7.96 -4.89 20.77
C ILE A 538 -6.51 -4.42 21.01
N LEU A 539 -5.58 -4.84 20.14
CA LEU A 539 -4.16 -4.51 20.23
C LEU A 539 -3.79 -3.23 19.49
N LYS A 540 -4.65 -2.71 18.59
CA LYS A 540 -4.42 -1.47 17.86
C LYS A 540 -4.32 -0.33 18.88
N LYS A 541 -3.20 0.38 18.78
CA LYS A 541 -2.75 1.42 19.70
C LYS A 541 -3.78 2.56 19.71
N GLY A 542 -4.24 2.99 20.87
CA GLY A 542 -5.01 4.23 21.03
C GLY A 542 -4.10 5.45 21.16
N SER A 543 -2.85 5.26 21.62
CA SER A 543 -1.86 6.33 21.70
C SER A 543 -0.48 5.88 21.19
N SER A 544 0.12 6.67 20.30
CA SER A 544 1.51 6.51 19.91
C SER A 544 2.40 7.10 20.99
N ARG A 545 3.38 6.33 21.48
CA ARG A 545 4.44 6.90 22.32
C ARG A 545 5.53 7.47 21.43
N PRO A 546 5.73 8.80 21.45
CA PRO A 546 6.89 9.34 20.77
C PRO A 546 8.16 8.86 21.46
N LEU A 547 9.18 8.62 20.66
CA LEU A 547 10.53 8.53 21.18
C LEU A 547 10.97 9.90 21.66
N LEU A 548 11.30 9.94 22.94
CA LEU A 548 11.73 11.15 23.62
C LEU A 548 13.22 11.35 23.37
N LYS A 549 13.56 12.42 22.65
CA LYS A 549 14.95 12.83 22.43
C LYS A 549 15.12 14.29 22.78
N ILE A 550 15.01 14.54 24.08
CA ILE A 550 15.23 15.84 24.68
C ILE A 550 16.74 16.08 24.71
N SER A 551 17.19 17.30 24.40
CA SER A 551 18.61 17.66 24.42
C SER A 551 19.24 17.37 25.79
N THR A 552 20.36 16.64 25.78
CA THR A 552 21.13 16.28 26.99
C THR A 552 21.96 17.45 27.52
N SER A 553 22.05 18.56 26.78
CA SER A 553 22.86 19.73 27.10
C SER A 553 22.17 20.74 28.01
N SER A 554 20.88 20.59 28.26
CA SER A 554 20.14 21.37 29.26
C SER A 554 19.99 20.55 30.52
N ASN A 555 20.42 21.11 31.66
CA ASN A 555 20.10 20.60 32.99
C ASN A 555 18.59 20.72 33.19
N HIS A 556 17.82 19.76 32.69
CA HIS A 556 16.41 19.66 33.02
C HIS A 556 16.29 19.32 34.51
N PRO A 557 15.37 19.95 35.26
CA PRO A 557 15.17 19.62 36.65
C PRO A 557 14.77 18.13 36.75
N PRO A 558 15.35 17.37 37.71
CA PRO A 558 15.08 15.93 37.83
C PRO A 558 13.59 15.63 38.10
N GLU A 559 12.84 16.62 38.61
CA GLU A 559 11.40 16.56 38.84
C GLU A 559 10.61 16.41 37.52
N GLU A 560 10.93 17.18 36.47
CA GLU A 560 10.26 17.08 35.16
C GLU A 560 10.49 15.72 34.50
N CYS A 561 11.72 15.20 34.60
CA CYS A 561 12.06 13.87 34.11
C CYS A 561 11.30 12.77 34.86
N PHE A 562 11.14 12.92 36.19
CA PHE A 562 10.40 11.98 37.01
C PHE A 562 8.90 12.00 36.68
N ASP A 563 8.31 13.19 36.53
CA ASP A 563 6.90 13.34 36.17
C ASP A 563 6.60 12.77 34.78
N LEU A 564 7.49 12.99 33.81
CA LEU A 564 7.39 12.42 32.47
C LEU A 564 7.44 10.88 32.52
N LEU A 565 8.36 10.32 33.31
CA LEU A 565 8.45 8.87 33.51
C LEU A 565 7.21 8.32 34.22
N GLN A 566 6.67 9.03 35.22
CA GLN A 566 5.47 8.62 35.94
C GLN A 566 4.25 8.62 35.03
N ARG A 567 4.07 9.65 34.19
CA ARG A 567 3.02 9.70 33.17
C ARG A 567 3.17 8.58 32.15
N ALA A 568 4.39 8.34 31.66
CA ALA A 568 4.65 7.23 30.73
C ALA A 568 4.39 5.86 31.39
N ALA A 569 4.69 5.69 32.68
CA ALA A 569 4.39 4.47 33.41
C ALA A 569 2.88 4.28 33.65
N ALA A 570 2.16 5.35 34.01
CA ALA A 570 0.71 5.32 34.21
C ALA A 570 -0.02 4.94 32.91
N MET A 571 0.29 5.61 31.80
CA MET A 571 -0.25 5.27 30.48
C MET A 571 0.05 3.81 30.08
N PHE A 572 1.20 3.26 30.49
CA PHE A 572 1.57 1.88 30.14
C PHE A 572 0.69 0.89 30.89
N ARG A 573 0.48 1.16 32.18
CA ARG A 573 -0.32 0.32 33.05
C ARG A 573 -1.79 0.36 32.68
N GLU A 574 -2.32 1.53 32.35
CA GLU A 574 -3.75 1.72 32.10
C GLU A 574 -4.19 1.32 30.69
N GLU A 575 -3.38 1.60 29.67
CA GLU A 575 -3.76 1.33 28.28
C GLU A 575 -3.17 0.00 27.79
N HIS A 576 -1.83 -0.15 27.81
CA HIS A 576 -1.17 -1.32 27.22
C HIS A 576 -1.37 -2.60 28.01
N VAL A 577 -1.09 -2.60 29.31
CA VAL A 577 -1.20 -3.80 30.14
C VAL A 577 -2.65 -4.26 30.20
N LYS A 578 -3.60 -3.32 30.26
CA LYS A 578 -5.03 -3.60 30.24
C LYS A 578 -5.48 -4.20 28.90
N ASN A 579 -5.06 -3.63 27.77
CA ASN A 579 -5.42 -4.16 26.44
C ASN A 579 -4.76 -5.52 26.16
N LEU A 580 -3.51 -5.73 26.58
CA LEU A 580 -2.86 -7.04 26.54
C LEU A 580 -3.57 -8.05 27.43
N GLY A 581 -4.03 -7.64 28.63
CA GLY A 581 -4.85 -8.44 29.51
C GLY A 581 -6.16 -8.88 28.85
N LYS A 582 -6.90 -7.94 28.26
CA LYS A 582 -8.13 -8.21 27.50
C LYS A 582 -7.89 -9.16 26.33
N ALA A 583 -6.84 -8.93 25.52
CA ALA A 583 -6.50 -9.79 24.40
C ALA A 583 -6.16 -11.22 24.87
N LYS A 584 -5.43 -11.34 25.98
CA LYS A 584 -5.13 -12.64 26.61
C LYS A 584 -6.41 -13.34 27.07
N GLU A 585 -7.31 -12.65 27.75
CA GLU A 585 -8.58 -13.21 28.21
C GLU A 585 -9.44 -13.73 27.05
N GLU A 586 -9.55 -12.95 25.96
CA GLU A 586 -10.29 -13.37 24.77
C GLU A 586 -9.64 -14.57 24.06
N LEU A 587 -8.31 -14.62 24.02
CA LEU A 587 -7.56 -15.78 23.52
C LEU A 587 -7.80 -17.03 24.39
N GLU A 588 -7.77 -16.88 25.71
CA GLU A 588 -8.01 -17.98 26.64
C GLU A 588 -9.45 -18.51 26.53
N LYS A 589 -10.45 -17.62 26.45
CA LYS A 589 -11.85 -17.99 26.19
C LYS A 589 -11.97 -18.76 24.89
N ARG A 590 -11.39 -18.25 23.79
CA ARG A 590 -11.45 -18.90 22.48
C ARG A 590 -10.77 -20.27 22.50
N MET A 591 -9.61 -20.37 23.13
CA MET A 591 -8.89 -21.63 23.29
C MET A 591 -9.69 -22.64 24.12
N HIS A 592 -10.39 -22.19 25.17
CA HIS A 592 -11.27 -23.04 25.96
C HIS A 592 -12.45 -23.57 25.12
N THR A 593 -13.14 -22.71 24.37
CA THR A 593 -14.23 -23.12 23.47
C THR A 593 -13.74 -24.12 22.42
N LEU A 594 -12.57 -23.89 21.81
CA LEU A 594 -12.00 -24.81 20.82
C LEU A 594 -11.62 -26.17 21.42
N ARG A 595 -11.11 -26.20 22.66
CA ARG A 595 -10.84 -27.46 23.37
C ARG A 595 -12.12 -28.23 23.65
N LEU A 596 -13.19 -27.55 24.09
CA LEU A 596 -14.49 -28.15 24.34
C LEU A 596 -15.09 -28.75 23.06
N LEU A 597 -15.05 -27.98 21.95
CA LEU A 597 -15.53 -28.46 20.64
C LEU A 597 -14.71 -29.65 20.14
N LYS A 598 -13.39 -29.64 20.31
CA LYS A 598 -12.53 -30.78 19.96
C LYS A 598 -12.90 -32.03 20.75
N GLN A 599 -13.21 -31.90 22.05
CA GLN A 599 -13.65 -33.03 22.87
C GLN A 599 -14.99 -33.57 22.40
N ALA A 600 -15.97 -32.69 22.12
CA ALA A 600 -17.27 -33.08 21.59
C ALA A 600 -17.17 -33.79 20.23
N GLN A 601 -16.36 -33.27 19.30
CA GLN A 601 -16.13 -33.91 18.00
C GLN A 601 -15.44 -35.26 18.14
N LYS A 602 -14.49 -35.39 19.09
CA LYS A 602 -13.83 -36.67 19.35
C LYS A 602 -14.81 -37.72 19.87
N GLN A 603 -15.72 -37.33 20.77
CA GLN A 603 -16.80 -38.19 21.26
C GLN A 603 -17.74 -38.61 20.12
N GLN A 604 -18.16 -37.67 19.27
CA GLN A 604 -18.99 -37.98 18.10
C GLN A 604 -18.31 -38.94 17.12
N ILE A 605 -17.00 -38.80 16.89
CA ILE A 605 -16.24 -39.75 16.05
C ILE A 605 -16.20 -41.13 16.70
N GLU A 606 -16.04 -41.22 18.02
CA GLU A 606 -16.05 -42.48 18.75
C GLU A 606 -17.41 -43.18 18.65
N GLU A 607 -18.50 -42.44 18.85
CA GLU A 607 -19.88 -42.93 18.63
C GLU A 607 -20.10 -43.38 17.18
N MET A 608 -19.58 -42.62 16.20
CA MET A 608 -19.68 -42.98 14.79
C MET A 608 -18.89 -44.25 14.44
N ASN A 609 -17.75 -44.49 15.09
CA ASN A 609 -16.99 -45.73 14.91
C ASN A 609 -17.73 -46.92 15.50
N VAL A 610 -18.33 -46.78 16.69
CA VAL A 610 -19.15 -47.84 17.31
C VAL A 610 -20.32 -48.19 16.40
N THR A 611 -21.08 -47.20 15.93
CA THR A 611 -22.21 -47.44 15.03
C THR A 611 -21.79 -48.04 13.70
N LYS A 612 -20.61 -47.68 13.17
CA LYS A 612 -20.04 -48.31 11.98
C LYS A 612 -19.72 -49.79 12.20
N ASP A 613 -19.14 -50.13 13.35
CA ASP A 613 -18.83 -51.53 13.70
C ASP A 613 -20.11 -52.35 13.88
N GLU A 614 -21.14 -51.79 14.53
CA GLU A 614 -22.47 -52.42 14.63
C GLU A 614 -23.12 -52.65 13.24
N LEU A 615 -23.02 -51.68 12.34
CA LEU A 615 -23.54 -51.82 10.98
C LEU A 615 -22.78 -52.89 10.19
N ARG A 616 -21.46 -52.99 10.40
CA ARG A 616 -20.64 -54.03 9.80
C ARG A 616 -21.04 -55.42 10.30
N GLU A 617 -21.21 -55.59 11.61
CA GLU A 617 -21.68 -56.86 12.19
C GLU A 617 -23.07 -57.24 11.67
N LYS A 618 -23.99 -56.27 11.55
CA LYS A 618 -25.31 -56.51 10.94
C LYS A 618 -25.20 -56.92 9.47
N ALA A 619 -24.26 -56.35 8.71
CA ALA A 619 -24.02 -56.73 7.32
C ALA A 619 -23.43 -58.15 7.21
N GLU A 620 -22.51 -58.52 8.09
CA GLU A 620 -21.93 -59.87 8.17
C GLU A 620 -23.01 -60.90 8.52
N ASN A 621 -23.84 -60.64 9.54
CA ASN A 621 -24.99 -61.48 9.91
C ASN A 621 -26.01 -61.62 8.78
N LEU A 622 -26.22 -60.56 7.98
CA LEU A 622 -27.13 -60.61 6.84
C LEU A 622 -26.53 -61.45 5.71
N ALA A 623 -25.23 -61.33 5.44
CA ALA A 623 -24.53 -62.12 4.44
C ALA A 623 -24.57 -63.62 4.75
N GLU A 624 -24.36 -64.01 6.01
CA GLU A 624 -24.51 -65.40 6.47
C GLU A 624 -25.92 -65.93 6.21
N LYS A 625 -26.96 -65.16 6.56
CA LYS A 625 -28.35 -65.54 6.27
C LYS A 625 -28.64 -65.67 4.78
N TYR A 626 -28.04 -64.82 3.94
CA TYR A 626 -28.17 -64.92 2.48
C TYR A 626 -27.53 -66.20 1.96
N GLU A 627 -26.35 -66.56 2.46
CA GLU A 627 -25.66 -67.81 2.10
C GLU A 627 -26.48 -69.03 2.52
N ASP A 628 -26.99 -69.07 3.75
CA ASP A 628 -27.89 -70.12 4.25
C ASP A 628 -29.15 -70.29 3.39
N ILE A 629 -29.76 -69.17 2.96
CA ILE A 629 -30.94 -69.19 2.10
C ILE A 629 -30.56 -69.70 0.71
N ASN A 630 -29.43 -69.28 0.17
CA ASN A 630 -28.95 -69.71 -1.14
C ASN A 630 -28.66 -71.22 -1.15
N ASP A 631 -28.03 -71.76 -0.11
CA ASP A 631 -27.77 -73.20 0.03
C ASP A 631 -29.09 -74.00 0.14
N LYS A 632 -30.06 -73.50 0.90
CA LYS A 632 -31.41 -74.11 0.98
C LYS A 632 -32.12 -74.06 -0.37
N GLN A 633 -32.02 -72.95 -1.08
CA GLN A 633 -32.60 -72.80 -2.41
C GLN A 633 -31.95 -73.78 -3.39
N GLU A 634 -30.63 -73.95 -3.37
CA GLU A 634 -29.92 -74.92 -4.20
C GLU A 634 -30.32 -76.36 -3.85
N MET A 635 -30.48 -76.68 -2.56
CA MET A 635 -30.99 -77.98 -2.12
C MET A 635 -32.42 -78.23 -2.61
N LEU A 636 -33.30 -77.24 -2.53
CA LEU A 636 -34.67 -77.33 -3.03
C LEU A 636 -34.70 -77.48 -4.55
N LEU A 637 -33.86 -76.74 -5.28
CA LEU A 637 -33.66 -76.89 -6.73
C LEU A 637 -33.25 -78.31 -7.07
N LYS A 638 -32.24 -78.88 -6.42
CA LYS A 638 -31.82 -80.28 -6.62
C LYS A 638 -32.94 -81.27 -6.30
N LYS A 639 -33.76 -81.02 -5.28
CA LYS A 639 -34.94 -81.86 -4.99
C LYS A 639 -36.00 -81.75 -6.08
N CYS A 640 -36.29 -80.56 -6.57
CA CYS A 640 -37.20 -80.33 -7.69
C CYS A 640 -36.68 -80.99 -8.98
N GLU A 641 -35.40 -80.84 -9.30
CA GLU A 641 -34.72 -81.52 -10.41
C GLU A 641 -34.84 -83.04 -10.27
N ASN A 642 -34.62 -83.59 -9.09
CA ASN A 642 -34.79 -85.03 -8.84
C ASN A 642 -36.24 -85.49 -8.99
N LEU A 643 -37.22 -84.71 -8.52
CA LEU A 643 -38.64 -85.01 -8.72
C LEU A 643 -39.02 -84.96 -10.20
N ILE A 644 -38.57 -83.94 -10.93
CA ILE A 644 -38.75 -83.83 -12.38
C ILE A 644 -38.11 -85.04 -13.07
N MET A 645 -36.87 -85.41 -12.69
CA MET A 645 -36.17 -86.57 -13.23
C MET A 645 -36.92 -87.88 -12.94
N LEU A 646 -37.51 -88.06 -11.76
CA LEU A 646 -38.35 -89.21 -11.43
C LEU A 646 -39.66 -89.23 -12.22
N VAL A 647 -40.30 -88.07 -12.43
CA VAL A 647 -41.49 -87.93 -13.28
C VAL A 647 -41.15 -88.26 -14.73
N SER A 648 -40.03 -87.77 -15.25
CA SER A 648 -39.54 -88.08 -16.58
C SER A 648 -39.21 -89.56 -16.75
N ARG A 649 -38.64 -90.23 -15.73
CA ARG A 649 -38.37 -91.69 -15.75
C ARG A 649 -39.62 -92.57 -15.86
N LYS A 650 -40.80 -92.07 -15.49
CA LYS A 650 -42.07 -92.80 -15.68
C LYS A 650 -42.57 -92.77 -17.13
N ARG A 651 -41.99 -91.92 -17.99
CA ARG A 651 -42.30 -91.92 -19.41
C ARG A 651 -41.47 -93.00 -20.10
N THR A 652 -42.14 -93.86 -20.86
CA THR A 652 -41.53 -94.99 -21.58
C THR A 652 -40.98 -94.62 -22.96
N GLU A 653 -41.28 -93.43 -23.48
CA GLU A 653 -40.81 -92.96 -24.77
C GLU A 653 -40.05 -91.63 -24.63
N PRO A 654 -38.80 -91.54 -25.11
CA PRO A 654 -38.03 -90.30 -25.07
C PRO A 654 -38.61 -89.27 -26.06
N SER A 655 -38.76 -88.03 -25.60
CA SER A 655 -39.23 -86.92 -26.45
C SER A 655 -38.18 -86.53 -27.51
N ASP A 656 -38.60 -85.97 -28.64
CA ASP A 656 -37.68 -85.42 -29.66
C ASP A 656 -36.69 -84.41 -29.06
N ALA A 657 -37.11 -83.66 -28.03
CA ALA A 657 -36.25 -82.76 -27.27
C ALA A 657 -35.20 -83.51 -26.42
N GLU A 658 -35.51 -84.69 -25.89
CA GLU A 658 -34.58 -85.52 -25.11
C GLU A 658 -33.57 -86.24 -26.00
N SER A 659 -33.96 -86.67 -27.20
CA SER A 659 -33.03 -87.23 -28.19
C SER A 659 -32.01 -86.19 -28.66
N LYS A 660 -32.46 -84.95 -28.87
CA LYS A 660 -31.56 -83.82 -29.14
C LYS A 660 -30.64 -83.53 -27.94
N PHE A 661 -31.19 -83.50 -26.73
CA PHE A 661 -30.42 -83.29 -25.51
C PHE A 661 -29.39 -84.41 -25.24
N LEU A 662 -29.68 -85.66 -25.60
CA LEU A 662 -28.73 -86.79 -25.54
C LEU A 662 -27.55 -86.60 -26.49
N LYS A 663 -27.81 -86.17 -27.73
CA LYS A 663 -26.74 -85.82 -28.68
C LYS A 663 -25.89 -84.67 -28.17
N ASP A 664 -26.53 -83.63 -27.63
CA ASP A 664 -25.84 -82.50 -27.02
C ASP A 664 -25.02 -82.96 -25.79
N LEU A 665 -25.55 -83.87 -24.97
CA LEU A 665 -24.86 -84.47 -23.81
C LEU A 665 -23.62 -85.28 -24.21
N GLU A 666 -23.71 -86.08 -25.28
CA GLU A 666 -22.55 -86.80 -25.82
C GLU A 666 -21.49 -85.85 -26.35
N GLU A 667 -21.90 -84.80 -27.07
CA GLU A 667 -21.00 -83.74 -27.52
C GLU A 667 -20.33 -83.04 -26.34
N TYR A 668 -21.10 -82.66 -25.32
CA TYR A 668 -20.57 -82.06 -24.10
C TYR A 668 -19.68 -83.00 -23.31
N ASN A 669 -19.97 -84.30 -23.25
CA ASN A 669 -19.13 -85.27 -22.57
C ASN A 669 -17.78 -85.43 -23.28
N ASN A 670 -17.80 -85.49 -24.62
CA ASN A 670 -16.59 -85.48 -25.43
C ASN A 670 -15.78 -84.19 -25.24
N ARG A 671 -16.46 -83.04 -25.18
CA ARG A 671 -15.82 -81.75 -24.84
C ARG A 671 -15.26 -81.74 -23.43
N CYS A 672 -15.97 -82.26 -22.43
CA CYS A 672 -15.51 -82.36 -21.04
C CYS A 672 -14.27 -83.24 -20.93
N ALA A 673 -14.22 -84.39 -21.62
CA ALA A 673 -13.03 -85.22 -21.69
C ALA A 673 -11.85 -84.45 -22.31
N SER A 674 -12.10 -83.70 -23.39
CA SER A 674 -11.07 -82.85 -24.00
C SER A 674 -10.60 -81.75 -23.04
N PHE A 675 -11.51 -81.07 -22.34
CA PHE A 675 -11.20 -80.04 -21.36
C PHE A 675 -10.46 -80.60 -20.16
N GLN A 676 -10.73 -81.84 -19.74
CA GLN A 676 -9.99 -82.48 -18.65
C GLN A 676 -8.50 -82.59 -18.99
N THR A 677 -8.17 -83.01 -20.22
CA THR A 677 -6.77 -83.06 -20.68
C THR A 677 -6.13 -81.66 -20.73
N VAL A 678 -6.90 -80.63 -21.09
CA VAL A 678 -6.43 -79.23 -21.10
C VAL A 678 -6.22 -78.73 -19.67
N ILE A 679 -7.13 -79.02 -18.75
CA ILE A 679 -7.03 -78.67 -17.33
C ILE A 679 -5.80 -79.33 -16.71
N ASP A 680 -5.53 -80.60 -17.01
CA ASP A 680 -4.34 -81.29 -16.50
C ASP A 680 -3.04 -80.69 -17.04
N LYS A 681 -3.03 -80.30 -18.34
CA LYS A 681 -1.91 -79.54 -18.92
C LYS A 681 -1.73 -78.19 -18.22
N VAL A 682 -2.80 -77.45 -17.95
CA VAL A 682 -2.74 -76.16 -17.23
C VAL A 682 -2.27 -76.38 -15.79
N LYS A 683 -2.82 -77.36 -15.05
CA LYS A 683 -2.38 -77.69 -13.69
C LYS A 683 -0.89 -78.02 -13.63
N ASN A 684 -0.39 -78.80 -14.58
CA ASN A 684 1.04 -79.12 -14.67
C ASN A 684 1.88 -77.88 -14.99
N LYS A 685 1.41 -77.01 -15.90
CA LYS A 685 2.07 -75.73 -16.21
C LYS A 685 2.06 -74.77 -15.02
N THR A 686 0.97 -74.69 -14.26
CA THR A 686 0.87 -73.88 -13.05
C THR A 686 1.83 -74.40 -11.99
N LYS A 687 1.86 -75.72 -11.73
CA LYS A 687 2.84 -76.33 -10.80
C LYS A 687 4.27 -76.00 -11.20
N TYR A 688 4.59 -76.13 -12.50
CA TYR A 688 5.90 -75.77 -13.03
C TYR A 688 6.24 -74.29 -12.82
N GLN A 689 5.32 -73.38 -13.13
CA GLN A 689 5.50 -71.94 -12.89
C GLN A 689 5.63 -71.61 -11.41
N GLN A 690 4.89 -72.30 -10.53
CA GLN A 690 4.93 -72.07 -9.09
C GLN A 690 6.29 -72.48 -8.50
N ILE A 691 6.85 -73.60 -8.95
CA ILE A 691 8.22 -74.02 -8.63
C ILE A 691 9.24 -72.99 -9.16
N GLN A 692 9.05 -72.49 -10.39
CA GLN A 692 9.92 -71.43 -10.92
C GLN A 692 9.83 -70.14 -10.11
N ILE A 693 8.64 -69.68 -9.75
CA ILE A 693 8.44 -68.47 -8.92
C ILE A 693 9.09 -68.66 -7.55
N GLN A 694 8.97 -69.84 -6.92
CA GLN A 694 9.66 -70.12 -5.65
C GLN A 694 11.18 -70.03 -5.82
N ASN A 695 11.73 -70.65 -6.87
CA ASN A 695 13.16 -70.58 -7.16
C ASN A 695 13.65 -69.15 -7.47
N TRP A 696 12.83 -68.33 -8.15
CA TRP A 696 13.11 -66.92 -8.40
C TRP A 696 13.09 -66.10 -7.10
N LYS A 697 12.05 -66.27 -6.26
CA LYS A 697 11.94 -65.60 -4.96
C LYS A 697 13.11 -65.93 -4.03
N SER A 698 13.58 -67.19 -4.02
CA SER A 698 14.75 -67.59 -3.23
C SER A 698 16.07 -66.97 -3.73
N ARG A 699 16.15 -66.57 -5.01
CA ARG A 699 17.32 -65.90 -5.60
C ARG A 699 17.29 -64.37 -5.42
N GLU A 700 16.12 -63.78 -5.21
CA GLU A 700 15.89 -62.33 -5.14
C GLU A 700 15.98 -61.76 -3.70
N ASN A 701 16.92 -62.26 -2.88
CA ASN A 701 17.14 -61.76 -1.50
C ASN A 701 17.87 -60.40 -1.45
N LYS A 702 17.71 -59.53 -2.47
CA LYS A 702 18.25 -58.17 -2.47
C LYS A 702 17.24 -57.16 -3.03
N LYS A 703 16.66 -56.39 -2.10
CA LYS A 703 15.95 -55.10 -2.26
C LYS A 703 14.62 -55.16 -3.03
N ILE A 704 13.52 -55.34 -2.31
CA ILE A 704 12.24 -54.77 -2.70
C ILE A 704 12.31 -53.28 -2.33
N PRO A 705 12.31 -52.32 -3.27
CA PRO A 705 11.98 -50.95 -2.92
C PRO A 705 10.51 -50.98 -2.50
N ALA A 706 10.24 -50.79 -1.21
CA ALA A 706 8.88 -50.56 -0.75
C ALA A 706 8.36 -49.36 -1.55
N ILE A 707 7.24 -49.55 -2.28
CA ILE A 707 6.52 -48.42 -2.87
C ILE A 707 6.28 -47.43 -1.73
N GLY A 708 6.83 -46.23 -1.89
CA GLY A 708 6.72 -45.21 -0.85
C GLY A 708 5.25 -44.96 -0.53
N GLU A 709 4.92 -44.77 0.75
CA GLU A 709 3.56 -44.62 1.23
C GLU A 709 2.76 -43.56 0.46
N MET A 710 3.44 -42.50 0.00
CA MET A 710 2.86 -41.45 -0.84
C MET A 710 2.44 -41.96 -2.23
N GLN A 711 3.28 -42.74 -2.90
CA GLN A 711 2.95 -43.35 -4.20
C GLN A 711 1.82 -44.37 -4.06
N ALA A 712 1.81 -45.14 -2.98
CA ALA A 712 0.72 -46.08 -2.69
C ALA A 712 -0.61 -45.35 -2.46
N ASN A 713 -0.60 -44.20 -1.79
CA ASN A 713 -1.79 -43.39 -1.59
C ASN A 713 -2.29 -42.78 -2.91
N THR A 714 -1.40 -42.23 -3.75
CA THR A 714 -1.80 -41.72 -5.09
C THR A 714 -2.40 -42.83 -5.97
N ILE A 715 -1.82 -44.02 -5.95
CA ILE A 715 -2.37 -45.17 -6.68
C ILE A 715 -3.75 -45.55 -6.12
N LYS A 716 -3.92 -45.61 -4.79
CA LYS A 716 -5.23 -45.90 -4.18
C LYS A 716 -6.28 -44.85 -4.54
N GLU A 717 -5.91 -43.58 -4.57
CA GLU A 717 -6.80 -42.48 -4.92
C GLU A 717 -7.22 -42.55 -6.38
N SER A 718 -6.26 -42.78 -7.30
CA SER A 718 -6.54 -42.98 -8.72
C SER A 718 -7.42 -44.22 -8.98
N VAL A 719 -7.19 -45.31 -8.25
CA VAL A 719 -8.03 -46.51 -8.31
C VAL A 719 -9.43 -46.21 -7.77
N ARG A 720 -9.57 -45.46 -6.67
CA ARG A 720 -10.86 -45.07 -6.11
C ARG A 720 -11.64 -44.19 -7.09
N GLU A 721 -10.98 -43.22 -7.71
CA GLU A 721 -11.59 -42.34 -8.71
C GLU A 721 -12.04 -43.13 -9.94
N SER A 722 -11.16 -44.01 -10.46
CA SER A 722 -11.50 -44.90 -11.58
C SER A 722 -12.67 -45.82 -11.24
N THR A 723 -12.72 -46.34 -10.02
CA THR A 723 -13.83 -47.19 -9.53
C THR A 723 -15.14 -46.39 -9.45
N SER A 724 -15.08 -45.14 -8.99
CA SER A 724 -16.25 -44.25 -8.97
C SER A 724 -16.77 -43.98 -10.38
N LYS A 725 -15.88 -43.65 -11.33
CA LYS A 725 -16.25 -43.45 -12.74
C LYS A 725 -16.84 -44.71 -13.36
N ILE A 726 -16.28 -45.88 -13.08
CA ILE A 726 -16.82 -47.16 -13.56
C ILE A 726 -18.22 -47.38 -12.98
N ASN A 727 -18.44 -47.16 -11.69
CA ASN A 727 -19.76 -47.31 -11.08
C ASN A 727 -20.79 -46.34 -11.67
N GLU A 728 -20.39 -45.11 -11.95
CA GLU A 728 -21.24 -44.12 -12.61
C GLU A 728 -21.58 -44.55 -14.04
N MET A 729 -20.60 -45.00 -14.82
CA MET A 729 -20.84 -45.56 -16.16
C MET A 729 -21.72 -46.81 -16.11
N VAL A 730 -21.52 -47.71 -15.16
CA VAL A 730 -22.37 -48.90 -14.98
C VAL A 730 -23.80 -48.49 -14.63
N LYS A 731 -23.99 -47.47 -13.79
CA LYS A 731 -25.30 -46.93 -13.47
C LYS A 731 -25.97 -46.33 -14.70
N GLN A 732 -25.26 -45.52 -15.48
CA GLN A 732 -25.75 -44.97 -16.73
C GLN A 732 -26.12 -46.08 -17.72
N VAL A 733 -25.28 -47.11 -17.89
CA VAL A 733 -25.57 -48.26 -18.77
C VAL A 733 -26.80 -49.03 -18.29
N ASN A 734 -26.99 -49.21 -16.98
CA ASN A 734 -28.18 -49.86 -16.43
C ASN A 734 -29.43 -48.99 -16.62
N GLU A 735 -29.33 -47.67 -16.47
CA GLU A 735 -30.42 -46.73 -16.77
C GLU A 735 -30.78 -46.76 -18.26
N TYR A 736 -29.79 -46.81 -19.16
CA TYR A 736 -30.02 -46.99 -20.60
C TYR A 736 -30.64 -48.36 -20.93
N LYS A 737 -30.18 -49.45 -20.31
CA LYS A 737 -30.81 -50.78 -20.48
C LYS A 737 -32.27 -50.78 -20.03
N ALA A 738 -32.58 -50.12 -18.92
CA ALA A 738 -33.95 -49.99 -18.42
C ALA A 738 -34.84 -49.17 -19.37
N LEU A 739 -34.32 -48.05 -19.90
CA LEU A 739 -35.02 -47.21 -20.89
C LEU A 739 -35.26 -47.93 -22.22
N LEU A 740 -34.33 -48.79 -22.65
CA LEU A 740 -34.42 -49.55 -23.90
C LEU A 740 -35.17 -50.89 -23.76
N SER A 741 -35.63 -51.27 -22.56
CA SER A 741 -36.34 -52.52 -22.26
C SER A 741 -35.64 -53.81 -22.75
N LEU A 742 -34.30 -53.79 -22.84
CA LEU A 742 -33.50 -54.98 -23.10
C LEU A 742 -33.34 -55.77 -21.78
N LYS A 743 -34.00 -56.92 -21.68
CA LYS A 743 -33.78 -57.88 -20.58
C LYS A 743 -32.35 -58.41 -20.59
#